data_AF-A0A4Y8LZ52-F1
#
_entry.id   AF-A0A4Y8LZ52-F1
#
_cell.length_a   1.000
_cell.length_b   1.000
_cell.length_c   1.000
_cell.angle_alpha   90.00
_cell.angle_beta   90.00
_cell.angle_gamma   90.00
#
_symmetry.space_group_name_H-M   'P 1'
#
loop_
_entity.id
_entity.type
_entity.pdbx_description
1 polymer ?
#
loop_
_entity_poly.entity_id
_entity_poly.type
_entity_poly.pdbx_seq_one_letter_code
_entity_poly.pdbx_strand_id
1 'polypeptide(L)'
;MGLLMFILAVAQIGFVVPNAPVAQAADNGLALKPLMGWSSFSMQVYTGNNQIISAAQIKAQSDAMHATLQSHGYEYINIDAGWNGSMDGYGRPIPSTTLYPDGFQDVIDYVHANGQKIGIYGIPGMSPQAYDNDLPIYGAPGCSMQDIAAQPLRTADYWNLGYKIDFSEPCAQSYIDSIADLYGEWGIDFLKFDSVTPGSGHNDTSIDARDDVKAWAEALAPHGIWLELSWALDINYVDYWKEYANGWRVDWDIECYCGTGGLTTWANIARTFPKAEEWWRHGSPGGWNDFDSLNVGNGSMDGITQDERRTAMTLWAMSSAQLYTGNDLTNLDSFGIGLLTNDEVIAVNQAGRPAHPVSTANNQQVWYANNGDGSYTVGLINLESSAATVTVNWSDIGLSGAASVRDLWSHTDIGTFNTGYSSVNLAPHASRLLRVVSQGGSNAVNDDDTGIKYTGDWQRSYNRGLGDFQNDVHYTETNNDFFEYTFNGTGIDLITEKDSSQGNIDIYVDGVFKQTVNTYNATRLAQQKVYGISGLSNGPHTIKAVKKSGTFMLLDKLSFSVASPIQVNDADAGITYSGTWSHSTARGFGDFKDDVHYTMNNNDYFQYSFTGTGIELITEKDSSQGNIDIYVDNVFKETVNTYNESRLAQQTVYKISGLTPGSHTIKAVKKSGTFMLLDKLSFVGTKVQYNNTDPGISYTGAWSLNGNRGFGDYNNDVHFTQTNNDYFQFTFTGTGIELITEKESDQGDIDIYVDNVFKQTVSTYNATRLSNQVVYSINGLASGSHTIKGVKKTGTYMLLDSLRVTP
;
A
#
# COMPACT_ATOMS: atom_id res chain seq x y z
N MET A 1 0.97 72.76 -17.46
CA MET A 1 2.03 71.74 -17.34
C MET A 1 1.50 70.67 -16.40
N GLY A 2 1.05 69.54 -16.95
CA GLY A 2 0.54 68.39 -16.21
C GLY A 2 1.63 67.34 -16.04
N LEU A 3 1.60 66.66 -14.90
CA LEU A 3 2.46 65.52 -14.58
C LEU A 3 1.67 64.24 -14.92
N LEU A 4 2.18 63.42 -15.84
CA LEU A 4 1.62 62.10 -16.17
C LEU A 4 2.13 61.05 -15.16
N MET A 5 1.21 60.31 -14.55
CA MET A 5 1.49 59.04 -13.86
C MET A 5 1.70 57.93 -14.90
N PHE A 6 2.80 57.17 -14.75
CA PHE A 6 3.02 55.91 -15.44
C PHE A 6 2.50 54.75 -14.57
N ILE A 7 1.58 53.96 -15.10
CA ILE A 7 1.12 52.69 -14.53
C ILE A 7 2.06 51.60 -15.06
N LEU A 8 2.74 50.90 -14.15
CA LEU A 8 3.50 49.69 -14.48
C LEU A 8 2.52 48.50 -14.48
N ALA A 9 2.23 47.95 -15.65
CA ALA A 9 1.56 46.66 -15.77
C ALA A 9 2.63 45.56 -15.60
N VAL A 10 2.56 44.82 -14.48
CA VAL A 10 3.35 43.60 -14.30
C VAL A 10 2.64 42.49 -15.07
N ALA A 11 3.21 42.07 -16.19
CA ALA A 11 2.79 40.86 -16.89
C ALA A 11 3.14 39.65 -16.01
N GLN A 12 2.12 38.91 -15.54
CA GLN A 12 2.31 37.58 -15.01
C GLN A 12 2.86 36.71 -16.15
N ILE A 13 4.14 36.36 -16.08
CA ILE A 13 4.71 35.28 -16.88
C ILE A 13 4.04 34.01 -16.36
N GLY A 14 3.08 33.48 -17.11
CA GLY A 14 2.45 32.21 -16.81
C GLY A 14 3.50 31.11 -16.86
N PHE A 15 3.82 30.51 -15.72
CA PHE A 15 4.47 29.22 -15.70
C PHE A 15 3.49 28.22 -16.33
N VAL A 16 3.88 27.62 -17.46
CA VAL A 16 3.17 26.48 -18.03
C VAL A 16 3.44 25.31 -17.09
N VAL A 17 2.43 24.92 -16.31
CA VAL A 17 2.50 23.73 -15.45
C VAL A 17 2.22 22.51 -16.34
N PRO A 18 3.06 21.46 -16.28
CA PRO A 18 2.80 20.23 -17.03
C PRO A 18 1.53 19.55 -16.50
N ASN A 19 0.65 19.13 -17.42
CA ASN A 19 -0.50 18.28 -17.13
C ASN A 19 -0.23 16.90 -17.73
N ALA A 20 -0.51 15.83 -16.98
CA ALA A 20 -0.45 14.46 -17.46
C ALA A 20 -1.76 13.72 -17.13
N PRO A 21 -2.32 12.92 -18.04
CA PRO A 21 -3.49 12.10 -17.76
C PRO A 21 -3.14 10.99 -16.76
N VAL A 22 -4.14 10.53 -16.01
CA VAL A 22 -4.02 9.32 -15.18
C VAL A 22 -4.42 8.11 -16.02
N ALA A 23 -3.44 7.37 -16.57
CA ALA A 23 -3.75 6.17 -17.36
C ALA A 23 -4.29 5.02 -16.51
N GLN A 24 -5.28 4.32 -17.08
CA GLN A 24 -5.79 3.05 -16.58
C GLN A 24 -4.87 1.91 -17.03
N ALA A 25 -4.65 0.93 -16.14
CA ALA A 25 -3.82 -0.23 -16.45
C ALA A 25 -4.62 -1.31 -17.20
N ALA A 26 -3.92 -2.28 -17.79
CA ALA A 26 -4.49 -3.46 -18.43
C ALA A 26 -5.25 -4.31 -17.38
N ASP A 27 -6.56 -4.08 -17.25
CA ASP A 27 -7.44 -4.79 -16.32
C ASP A 27 -7.81 -6.19 -16.85
N ASN A 28 -6.78 -7.01 -17.15
CA ASN A 28 -6.91 -8.39 -17.64
C ASN A 28 -6.85 -9.44 -16.51
N GLY A 29 -6.68 -8.99 -15.25
CA GLY A 29 -6.65 -9.84 -14.06
C GLY A 29 -5.33 -10.59 -13.80
N LEU A 30 -4.31 -10.47 -14.66
CA LEU A 30 -3.01 -11.14 -14.48
C LEU A 30 -2.11 -10.40 -13.49
N ALA A 31 -2.01 -9.07 -13.63
CA ALA A 31 -1.11 -8.21 -12.84
C ALA A 31 -1.73 -7.70 -11.53
N LEU A 32 -2.53 -8.51 -10.83
CA LEU A 32 -3.09 -8.11 -9.53
C LEU A 32 -2.03 -7.94 -8.44
N LYS A 33 -0.89 -8.62 -8.58
CA LYS A 33 0.28 -8.53 -7.73
C LYS A 33 1.56 -8.53 -8.58
N PRO A 34 2.68 -8.00 -8.07
CA PRO A 34 3.96 -8.14 -8.75
C PRO A 34 4.31 -9.61 -8.94
N LEU A 35 4.81 -9.95 -10.12
CA LEU A 35 5.26 -11.29 -10.47
C LEU A 35 6.41 -11.75 -9.56
N MET A 36 6.43 -13.04 -9.20
CA MET A 36 7.52 -13.65 -8.43
C MET A 36 8.06 -14.90 -9.13
N GLY A 37 9.37 -14.98 -9.36
CA GLY A 37 9.92 -16.10 -10.13
C GLY A 37 11.42 -16.13 -10.33
N TRP A 38 11.83 -16.63 -11.50
CA TRP A 38 13.21 -16.77 -11.91
C TRP A 38 13.36 -16.55 -13.42
N SER A 39 14.50 -15.99 -13.84
CA SER A 39 14.84 -15.80 -15.27
C SER A 39 16.22 -16.35 -15.60
N SER A 40 16.37 -16.98 -16.77
CA SER A 40 17.64 -17.61 -17.16
C SER A 40 18.77 -16.66 -17.52
N PHE A 41 18.47 -15.40 -17.85
CA PHE A 41 19.44 -14.51 -18.49
C PHE A 41 20.71 -14.28 -17.68
N SER A 42 20.61 -14.01 -16.39
CA SER A 42 21.79 -13.71 -15.56
C SER A 42 22.75 -14.90 -15.46
N MET A 43 22.23 -16.14 -15.45
CA MET A 43 23.07 -17.35 -15.52
C MET A 43 23.80 -17.47 -16.87
N GLN A 44 23.14 -17.11 -17.98
CA GLN A 44 23.75 -17.10 -19.32
C GLN A 44 24.87 -16.06 -19.41
N VAL A 45 24.67 -14.88 -18.81
CA VAL A 45 25.72 -13.84 -18.73
C VAL A 45 26.90 -14.30 -17.88
N TYR A 46 26.64 -14.91 -16.72
CA TYR A 46 27.69 -15.37 -15.80
C TYR A 46 28.60 -16.46 -16.38
N THR A 47 27.99 -17.43 -17.08
CA THR A 47 28.70 -18.53 -17.75
C THR A 47 29.33 -18.11 -19.09
N GLY A 48 29.15 -16.83 -19.47
CA GLY A 48 29.54 -16.22 -20.73
C GLY A 48 28.45 -16.39 -21.78
N ASN A 49 28.08 -15.27 -22.44
CA ASN A 49 26.95 -15.12 -23.38
C ASN A 49 26.80 -16.17 -24.50
N ASN A 50 27.75 -17.10 -24.65
CA ASN A 50 27.70 -18.20 -25.61
C ASN A 50 27.03 -19.47 -25.04
N GLN A 51 26.72 -19.53 -23.74
CA GLN A 51 26.03 -20.67 -23.12
C GLN A 51 24.55 -20.37 -22.93
N ILE A 52 23.72 -20.82 -23.88
CA ILE A 52 22.27 -20.78 -23.75
C ILE A 52 21.81 -21.90 -22.81
N ILE A 53 20.83 -21.61 -21.96
CA ILE A 53 20.33 -22.58 -21.00
C ILE A 53 19.65 -23.79 -21.67
N SER A 54 19.96 -25.00 -21.18
CA SER A 54 19.40 -26.25 -21.71
C SER A 54 18.14 -26.71 -20.98
N ALA A 55 17.38 -27.64 -21.58
CA ALA A 55 16.23 -28.31 -20.97
C ALA A 55 16.52 -28.84 -19.56
N ALA A 56 17.65 -29.55 -19.40
CA ALA A 56 18.03 -30.16 -18.12
C ALA A 56 18.32 -29.11 -17.04
N GLN A 57 18.92 -27.98 -17.41
CA GLN A 57 19.16 -26.88 -16.47
C GLN A 57 17.85 -26.21 -16.06
N ILE A 58 16.94 -25.95 -17.01
CA ILE A 58 15.62 -25.36 -16.70
C ILE A 58 14.85 -26.25 -15.71
N LYS A 59 14.79 -27.57 -15.96
CA LYS A 59 14.14 -28.52 -15.05
C LYS A 59 14.78 -28.51 -13.65
N ALA A 60 16.11 -28.42 -13.57
CA ALA A 60 16.80 -28.32 -12.28
C ALA A 60 16.48 -27.02 -11.52
N GLN A 61 16.35 -25.89 -12.22
CA GLN A 61 15.92 -24.62 -11.61
C GLN A 61 14.46 -24.70 -11.14
N SER A 62 13.58 -25.32 -11.93
CA SER A 62 12.18 -25.59 -11.57
C SER A 62 12.07 -26.42 -10.28
N ASP A 63 12.81 -27.54 -10.19
CA ASP A 63 12.83 -28.39 -9.00
C ASP A 63 13.37 -27.65 -7.77
N ALA A 64 14.43 -26.84 -7.95
CA ALA A 64 15.00 -26.04 -6.87
C ALA A 64 14.01 -24.98 -6.36
N MET A 65 13.34 -24.26 -7.27
CA MET A 65 12.29 -23.30 -6.89
C MET A 65 11.17 -23.99 -6.13
N HIS A 66 10.70 -25.14 -6.63
CA HIS A 66 9.63 -25.93 -6.00
C HIS A 66 9.98 -26.31 -4.56
N ALA A 67 11.23 -26.74 -4.34
CA ALA A 67 11.70 -27.17 -3.03
C ALA A 67 11.96 -26.02 -2.03
N THR A 68 12.21 -24.79 -2.50
CA THR A 68 12.76 -23.72 -1.66
C THR A 68 11.95 -22.44 -1.64
N LEU A 69 11.51 -21.93 -2.79
CA LEU A 69 10.91 -20.60 -2.91
C LEU A 69 9.40 -20.65 -3.16
N GLN A 70 8.88 -21.73 -3.74
CA GLN A 70 7.49 -21.78 -4.19
C GLN A 70 6.46 -21.66 -3.05
N SER A 71 6.77 -22.16 -1.85
CA SER A 71 5.91 -21.97 -0.67
C SER A 71 5.78 -20.51 -0.23
N HIS A 72 6.66 -19.63 -0.72
CA HIS A 72 6.69 -18.20 -0.45
C HIS A 72 6.14 -17.35 -1.62
N GLY A 73 5.58 -18.00 -2.65
CA GLY A 73 4.86 -17.34 -3.75
C GLY A 73 5.59 -17.26 -5.09
N TYR A 74 6.83 -17.76 -5.19
CA TYR A 74 7.56 -17.81 -6.47
C TYR A 74 6.97 -18.89 -7.38
N GLU A 75 6.48 -18.50 -8.57
CA GLU A 75 5.77 -19.42 -9.46
C GLU A 75 6.21 -19.35 -10.93
N TYR A 76 6.94 -18.33 -11.37
CA TYR A 76 7.31 -18.16 -12.78
C TYR A 76 8.74 -18.63 -13.09
N ILE A 77 8.91 -19.42 -14.15
CA ILE A 77 10.18 -19.81 -14.76
C ILE A 77 10.26 -19.18 -16.15
N ASN A 78 11.03 -18.10 -16.30
CA ASN A 78 11.24 -17.44 -17.59
C ASN A 78 12.48 -18.00 -18.31
N ILE A 79 12.28 -18.53 -19.50
CA ILE A 79 13.35 -18.91 -20.42
C ILE A 79 13.65 -17.69 -21.31
N ASP A 80 14.73 -16.99 -20.98
CA ASP A 80 15.13 -15.76 -21.64
C ASP A 80 15.75 -16.04 -23.04
N ALA A 81 16.40 -15.04 -23.64
CA ALA A 81 16.89 -15.08 -25.01
C ALA A 81 17.68 -16.36 -25.37
N GLY A 82 17.39 -16.90 -26.57
CA GLY A 82 18.11 -18.02 -27.18
C GLY A 82 17.37 -19.36 -27.21
N TRP A 83 16.13 -19.43 -26.73
CA TRP A 83 15.33 -20.67 -26.74
C TRP A 83 14.99 -21.16 -28.16
N ASN A 84 14.70 -20.26 -29.10
CA ASN A 84 14.36 -20.61 -30.48
C ASN A 84 15.61 -20.88 -31.33
N GLY A 85 15.52 -21.86 -32.22
CA GLY A 85 16.62 -22.24 -33.13
C GLY A 85 16.39 -21.87 -34.59
N SER A 86 15.13 -21.69 -35.00
CA SER A 86 14.74 -21.31 -36.37
C SER A 86 13.32 -20.75 -36.39
N MET A 87 12.70 -20.73 -37.57
CA MET A 87 11.29 -20.42 -37.78
C MET A 87 10.65 -21.46 -38.71
N ASP A 88 9.32 -21.60 -38.65
CA ASP A 88 8.55 -22.49 -39.51
C ASP A 88 8.30 -21.90 -40.91
N GLY A 89 7.55 -22.64 -41.74
CA GLY A 89 7.21 -22.21 -43.10
C GLY A 89 6.29 -20.99 -43.18
N TYR A 90 5.84 -20.46 -42.04
CA TYR A 90 5.00 -19.27 -41.90
C TYR A 90 5.72 -18.15 -41.13
N GLY A 91 7.04 -18.28 -40.92
CA GLY A 91 7.85 -17.29 -40.22
C GLY A 91 7.70 -17.29 -38.69
N ARG A 92 7.00 -18.27 -38.10
CA ARG A 92 6.79 -18.36 -36.65
C ARG A 92 7.98 -19.01 -35.95
N PRO A 93 8.47 -18.53 -34.80
CA PRO A 93 9.63 -19.10 -34.12
C PRO A 93 9.45 -20.58 -33.73
N ILE A 94 10.48 -21.41 -33.93
CA ILE A 94 10.52 -22.82 -33.49
C ILE A 94 11.60 -23.02 -32.41
N PRO A 95 11.30 -23.76 -31.32
CA PRO A 95 12.30 -24.13 -30.31
C PRO A 95 13.53 -24.84 -30.88
N SER A 96 14.69 -24.61 -30.27
CA SER A 96 15.93 -25.30 -30.66
C SER A 96 15.89 -26.78 -30.32
N THR A 97 15.93 -27.66 -31.33
CA THR A 97 16.02 -29.12 -31.13
C THR A 97 17.35 -29.55 -30.48
N THR A 98 18.36 -28.68 -30.46
CA THR A 98 19.63 -28.93 -29.77
C THR A 98 19.52 -28.67 -28.27
N LEU A 99 18.79 -27.63 -27.87
CA LEU A 99 18.58 -27.29 -26.46
C LEU A 99 17.50 -28.16 -25.81
N TYR A 100 16.51 -28.58 -26.62
CA TYR A 100 15.36 -29.38 -26.22
C TYR A 100 15.29 -30.69 -27.04
N PRO A 101 16.22 -31.64 -26.81
CA PRO A 101 16.32 -32.87 -27.60
C PRO A 101 15.09 -33.79 -27.46
N ASP A 102 14.37 -33.69 -26.33
CA ASP A 102 13.13 -34.42 -26.06
C ASP A 102 11.87 -33.62 -26.44
N GLY A 103 12.05 -32.46 -27.09
CA GLY A 103 10.99 -31.52 -27.44
C GLY A 103 10.78 -30.42 -26.39
N PHE A 104 10.27 -29.27 -26.81
CA PHE A 104 10.03 -28.13 -25.91
C PHE A 104 8.85 -28.36 -24.96
N GLN A 105 7.83 -29.07 -25.44
CA GLN A 105 6.66 -29.46 -24.62
C GLN A 105 7.06 -30.27 -23.38
N ASP A 106 8.10 -31.11 -23.47
CA ASP A 106 8.61 -31.87 -22.33
C ASP A 106 9.17 -30.97 -21.21
N VAL A 107 9.68 -29.77 -21.53
CA VAL A 107 10.08 -28.78 -20.51
C VAL A 107 8.87 -28.07 -19.93
N ILE A 108 7.92 -27.66 -20.79
CA ILE A 108 6.69 -26.97 -20.37
C ILE A 108 5.88 -27.86 -19.41
N ASP A 109 5.59 -29.09 -19.82
CA ASP A 109 4.84 -30.07 -19.02
C ASP A 109 5.54 -30.34 -17.68
N TYR A 110 6.88 -30.35 -17.65
CA TYR A 110 7.64 -30.56 -16.43
C TYR A 110 7.52 -29.39 -15.45
N VAL A 111 7.64 -28.15 -15.93
CA VAL A 111 7.47 -26.94 -15.11
C VAL A 111 6.04 -26.87 -14.58
N HIS A 112 5.04 -27.13 -15.42
CA HIS A 112 3.63 -27.20 -15.02
C HIS A 112 3.35 -28.32 -14.00
N ALA A 113 4.02 -29.47 -14.11
CA ALA A 113 3.89 -30.56 -13.14
C ALA A 113 4.38 -30.17 -11.73
N ASN A 114 5.32 -29.22 -11.62
CA ASN A 114 5.73 -28.61 -10.35
C ASN A 114 4.75 -27.51 -9.87
N GLY A 115 3.65 -27.27 -10.59
CA GLY A 115 2.66 -26.22 -10.28
C GLY A 115 3.18 -24.81 -10.55
N GLN A 116 4.18 -24.67 -11.41
CA GLN A 116 4.78 -23.41 -11.81
C GLN A 116 4.25 -22.99 -13.19
N LYS A 117 4.54 -21.75 -13.57
CA LYS A 117 4.24 -21.13 -14.86
C LYS A 117 5.52 -20.97 -15.66
N ILE A 118 5.42 -21.08 -16.98
CA ILE A 118 6.58 -20.99 -17.88
C ILE A 118 6.46 -19.79 -18.83
N GLY A 119 7.57 -19.06 -18.95
CA GLY A 119 7.69 -17.88 -19.80
C GLY A 119 8.75 -18.05 -20.89
N ILE A 120 8.59 -17.30 -21.99
CA ILE A 120 9.56 -17.22 -23.08
C ILE A 120 9.86 -15.77 -23.46
N TYR A 121 10.88 -15.61 -24.31
CA TYR A 121 11.39 -14.33 -24.78
C TYR A 121 11.02 -14.05 -26.25
N GLY A 122 10.71 -12.79 -26.58
CA GLY A 122 10.49 -12.30 -27.94
C GLY A 122 10.97 -10.86 -28.13
N ILE A 123 10.97 -10.38 -29.37
CA ILE A 123 11.33 -9.01 -29.76
C ILE A 123 10.32 -8.44 -30.79
N PRO A 124 10.16 -7.10 -30.87
CA PRO A 124 9.37 -6.44 -31.90
C PRO A 124 9.76 -6.78 -33.33
N GLY A 125 8.78 -6.73 -34.23
CA GLY A 125 8.98 -6.89 -35.65
C GLY A 125 8.92 -8.32 -36.18
N MET A 126 9.09 -8.43 -37.49
CA MET A 126 9.16 -9.70 -38.22
C MET A 126 10.61 -10.07 -38.55
N SER A 127 10.88 -11.36 -38.70
CA SER A 127 12.17 -11.86 -39.15
C SER A 127 12.53 -11.34 -40.55
N PRO A 128 13.72 -10.73 -40.76
CA PRO A 128 14.21 -10.36 -42.09
C PRO A 128 14.26 -11.56 -43.05
N GLN A 129 14.58 -12.76 -42.53
CA GLN A 129 14.59 -13.98 -43.34
C GLN A 129 13.17 -14.39 -43.78
N ALA A 130 12.14 -14.12 -42.96
CA ALA A 130 10.75 -14.42 -43.33
C ALA A 130 10.27 -13.47 -44.43
N TYR A 131 10.65 -12.18 -44.34
CA TYR A 131 10.41 -11.17 -45.36
C TYR A 131 11.13 -11.46 -46.69
N ASP A 132 12.42 -11.79 -46.64
CA ASP A 132 13.24 -12.05 -47.84
C ASP A 132 12.75 -13.26 -48.63
N ASN A 133 12.22 -14.27 -47.93
CA ASN A 133 11.60 -15.45 -48.54
C ASN A 133 10.12 -15.27 -48.88
N ASP A 134 9.55 -14.12 -48.53
CA ASP A 134 8.13 -13.78 -48.70
C ASP A 134 7.20 -14.90 -48.21
N LEU A 135 7.44 -15.36 -46.98
CA LEU A 135 6.69 -16.50 -46.43
C LEU A 135 5.19 -16.18 -46.30
N PRO A 136 4.29 -17.17 -46.51
CA PRO A 136 2.87 -16.99 -46.28
C PRO A 136 2.55 -16.81 -44.80
N ILE A 137 1.49 -16.09 -44.46
CA ILE A 137 1.01 -15.96 -43.08
C ILE A 137 0.04 -17.10 -42.76
N TYR A 138 0.28 -17.82 -41.65
CA TYR A 138 -0.57 -18.93 -41.22
C TYR A 138 -2.00 -18.43 -40.93
N GLY A 139 -3.01 -19.18 -41.39
CA GLY A 139 -4.42 -18.80 -41.17
C GLY A 139 -4.92 -17.60 -41.99
N ALA A 140 -4.07 -16.96 -42.81
CA ALA A 140 -4.42 -15.79 -43.62
C ALA A 140 -4.13 -16.02 -45.12
N PRO A 141 -4.99 -16.75 -45.85
CA PRO A 141 -4.76 -17.06 -47.27
C PRO A 141 -4.65 -15.81 -48.13
N GLY A 142 -3.58 -15.73 -48.91
CA GLY A 142 -3.31 -14.60 -49.80
C GLY A 142 -2.51 -13.46 -49.17
N CYS A 143 -2.13 -13.58 -47.90
CA CYS A 143 -1.21 -12.68 -47.23
C CYS A 143 0.21 -13.27 -47.16
N SER A 144 1.23 -12.43 -47.32
CA SER A 144 2.64 -12.80 -47.12
C SER A 144 3.40 -11.78 -46.27
N MET A 145 4.64 -12.11 -45.89
CA MET A 145 5.50 -11.24 -45.07
C MET A 145 5.80 -9.88 -45.74
N GLN A 146 5.91 -9.83 -47.07
CA GLN A 146 6.13 -8.56 -47.76
C GLN A 146 4.90 -7.65 -47.75
N ASP A 147 3.69 -8.22 -47.69
CA ASP A 147 2.43 -7.44 -47.63
C ASP A 147 2.31 -6.64 -46.34
N ILE A 148 2.90 -7.13 -45.25
CA ILE A 148 2.75 -6.54 -43.90
C ILE A 148 3.98 -5.73 -43.46
N ALA A 149 5.02 -5.62 -44.28
CA ALA A 149 6.23 -4.89 -43.93
C ALA A 149 6.07 -3.39 -44.20
N ALA A 150 6.41 -2.57 -43.21
CA ALA A 150 6.39 -1.12 -43.37
C ALA A 150 7.36 -0.67 -44.46
N GLN A 151 6.88 0.17 -45.40
CA GLN A 151 7.68 0.69 -46.50
C GLN A 151 7.98 2.19 -46.34
N PRO A 152 9.21 2.67 -46.65
CA PRO A 152 10.41 1.85 -46.87
C PRO A 152 10.76 1.02 -45.62
N LEU A 153 11.48 -0.10 -45.82
CA LEU A 153 11.90 -1.00 -44.74
C LEU A 153 12.58 -0.23 -43.60
N ARG A 154 12.16 -0.52 -42.37
CA ARG A 154 12.63 0.07 -41.12
C ARG A 154 12.84 -1.02 -40.08
N THR A 155 13.72 -0.77 -39.12
CA THR A 155 13.86 -1.63 -37.93
C THR A 155 12.65 -1.47 -37.01
N ALA A 156 12.26 -2.54 -36.33
CA ALA A 156 11.23 -2.53 -35.29
C ALA A 156 11.80 -2.38 -33.87
N ASP A 157 13.09 -2.69 -33.70
CA ASP A 157 13.70 -2.94 -32.40
C ASP A 157 15.09 -2.26 -32.29
N TYR A 158 15.59 -2.12 -31.07
CA TYR A 158 16.88 -1.49 -30.76
C TYR A 158 18.09 -2.16 -31.45
N TRP A 159 18.12 -3.49 -31.53
CA TRP A 159 19.27 -4.24 -32.05
C TRP A 159 19.27 -4.40 -33.58
N ASN A 160 18.23 -3.91 -34.28
CA ASN A 160 18.05 -4.09 -35.72
C ASN A 160 17.94 -5.56 -36.14
N LEU A 161 17.23 -6.36 -35.34
CA LEU A 161 17.00 -7.78 -35.58
C LEU A 161 15.69 -8.02 -36.35
N GLY A 162 14.67 -7.18 -36.15
CA GLY A 162 13.36 -7.29 -36.78
C GLY A 162 13.04 -6.16 -37.75
N TYR A 163 12.30 -6.46 -38.82
CA TYR A 163 11.68 -5.44 -39.67
C TYR A 163 10.33 -4.99 -39.09
N LYS A 164 10.06 -3.69 -39.19
CA LYS A 164 8.81 -3.08 -38.71
C LYS A 164 7.62 -3.60 -39.50
N ILE A 165 6.59 -4.03 -38.77
CA ILE A 165 5.29 -4.43 -39.31
C ILE A 165 4.42 -3.18 -39.48
N ASP A 166 3.68 -3.09 -40.58
CA ASP A 166 2.64 -2.08 -40.81
C ASP A 166 1.29 -2.63 -40.35
N PHE A 167 0.90 -2.32 -39.12
CA PHE A 167 -0.38 -2.76 -38.56
C PHE A 167 -1.61 -2.07 -39.15
N SER A 168 -1.44 -1.14 -40.11
CA SER A 168 -2.56 -0.68 -40.94
C SER A 168 -2.95 -1.69 -42.02
N GLU A 169 -2.08 -2.64 -42.32
CA GLU A 169 -2.35 -3.71 -43.28
C GLU A 169 -3.23 -4.81 -42.64
N PRO A 170 -4.36 -5.19 -43.27
CA PRO A 170 -5.31 -6.13 -42.67
C PRO A 170 -4.74 -7.51 -42.29
N CYS A 171 -3.62 -7.91 -42.90
CA CYS A 171 -2.97 -9.20 -42.65
C CYS A 171 -1.99 -9.17 -41.47
N ALA A 172 -1.59 -7.99 -40.99
CA ALA A 172 -0.53 -7.85 -39.99
C ALA A 172 -0.89 -8.48 -38.64
N GLN A 173 -2.12 -8.23 -38.16
CA GLN A 173 -2.60 -8.81 -36.90
C GLN A 173 -2.64 -10.34 -36.97
N SER A 174 -3.06 -10.92 -38.09
CA SER A 174 -3.11 -12.39 -38.25
C SER A 174 -1.75 -13.07 -38.12
N TYR A 175 -0.65 -12.38 -38.44
CA TYR A 175 0.68 -12.92 -38.19
C TYR A 175 0.97 -13.04 -36.69
N ILE A 176 0.70 -11.99 -35.92
CA ILE A 176 0.90 -12.00 -34.46
C ILE A 176 -0.06 -12.99 -33.79
N ASP A 177 -1.34 -12.99 -34.17
CA ASP A 177 -2.34 -13.96 -33.70
C ASP A 177 -1.86 -15.40 -33.91
N SER A 178 -1.30 -15.71 -35.08
CA SER A 178 -0.83 -17.06 -35.40
C SER A 178 0.34 -17.56 -34.54
N ILE A 179 1.12 -16.64 -33.96
CA ILE A 179 2.20 -16.95 -33.03
C ILE A 179 1.65 -17.05 -31.60
N ALA A 180 0.79 -16.11 -31.19
CA ALA A 180 0.16 -16.15 -29.88
C ALA A 180 -0.70 -17.41 -29.70
N ASP A 181 -1.44 -17.84 -30.73
CA ASP A 181 -2.17 -19.11 -30.74
C ASP A 181 -1.25 -20.30 -30.53
N LEU A 182 -0.07 -20.30 -31.16
CA LEU A 182 0.93 -21.35 -30.98
C LEU A 182 1.48 -21.36 -29.54
N TYR A 183 1.69 -20.20 -28.95
CA TYR A 183 2.12 -20.08 -27.56
C TYR A 183 1.04 -20.56 -26.58
N GLY A 184 -0.23 -20.22 -26.85
CA GLY A 184 -1.38 -20.73 -26.10
C GLY A 184 -1.54 -22.26 -26.23
N GLU A 185 -1.35 -22.82 -27.42
CA GLU A 185 -1.36 -24.27 -27.67
C GLU A 185 -0.27 -25.01 -26.89
N TRP A 186 0.92 -24.41 -26.76
CA TRP A 186 2.02 -24.97 -25.97
C TRP A 186 1.80 -24.86 -24.46
N GLY A 187 0.95 -23.93 -24.00
CA GLY A 187 0.77 -23.62 -22.59
C GLY A 187 1.82 -22.64 -22.04
N ILE A 188 2.27 -21.68 -22.84
CA ILE A 188 3.07 -20.56 -22.34
C ILE A 188 2.19 -19.68 -21.46
N ASP A 189 2.72 -19.21 -20.33
CA ASP A 189 1.99 -18.39 -19.35
C ASP A 189 2.41 -16.91 -19.40
N PHE A 190 3.59 -16.62 -19.97
CA PHE A 190 4.20 -15.29 -19.97
C PHE A 190 5.13 -15.08 -21.19
N LEU A 191 5.14 -13.86 -21.74
CA LEU A 191 6.06 -13.41 -22.77
C LEU A 191 6.84 -12.18 -22.27
N LYS A 192 8.17 -12.30 -22.15
CA LYS A 192 9.07 -11.15 -22.07
C LYS A 192 9.35 -10.64 -23.47
N PHE A 193 8.96 -9.40 -23.73
CA PHE A 193 9.06 -8.73 -25.01
C PHE A 193 10.10 -7.61 -24.90
N ASP A 194 11.27 -7.88 -25.45
CA ASP A 194 12.47 -7.08 -25.22
C ASP A 194 12.80 -6.16 -26.41
N SER A 195 13.79 -5.27 -26.28
CA SER A 195 14.16 -4.31 -27.34
C SER A 195 13.05 -3.29 -27.68
N VAL A 196 12.06 -3.11 -26.78
CA VAL A 196 10.89 -2.26 -27.01
C VAL A 196 11.28 -0.78 -27.02
N THR A 197 10.69 -0.04 -27.95
CA THR A 197 10.86 1.39 -28.17
C THR A 197 9.48 2.07 -28.33
N PRO A 198 9.26 3.35 -27.94
CA PRO A 198 10.24 4.29 -27.37
C PRO A 198 10.78 3.88 -26.00
N GLY A 199 12.09 4.01 -25.83
CA GLY A 199 12.86 3.39 -24.77
C GLY A 199 14.08 2.68 -25.34
N SER A 200 14.76 1.86 -24.54
CA SER A 200 15.91 1.03 -24.96
C SER A 200 16.98 1.86 -25.70
N GLY A 201 17.20 3.12 -25.29
CA GLY A 201 18.15 4.04 -25.92
C GLY A 201 17.57 4.94 -27.04
N HIS A 202 16.31 4.73 -27.44
CA HIS A 202 15.57 5.54 -28.41
C HIS A 202 14.30 6.13 -27.76
N ASN A 203 14.45 7.23 -27.04
CA ASN A 203 13.37 7.86 -26.26
C ASN A 203 12.48 8.78 -27.12
N ASP A 204 12.26 8.43 -28.38
CA ASP A 204 11.37 9.09 -29.32
C ASP A 204 10.75 8.06 -30.27
N THR A 205 9.91 8.49 -31.19
CA THR A 205 9.22 7.59 -32.14
C THR A 205 10.03 7.32 -33.41
N SER A 206 11.35 7.46 -33.40
CA SER A 206 12.20 7.15 -34.57
C SER A 206 12.24 5.64 -34.87
N ILE A 207 12.21 4.84 -33.82
CA ILE A 207 11.89 3.40 -33.82
C ILE A 207 10.71 3.28 -32.88
N ASP A 208 9.59 2.73 -33.35
CA ASP A 208 8.33 2.78 -32.62
C ASP A 208 7.69 1.40 -32.65
N ALA A 209 7.74 0.70 -31.52
CA ALA A 209 7.19 -0.63 -31.32
C ALA A 209 5.81 -0.60 -30.62
N ARG A 210 5.17 0.57 -30.47
CA ARG A 210 3.86 0.68 -29.80
C ARG A 210 2.80 -0.18 -30.47
N ASP A 211 2.69 -0.12 -31.80
CA ASP A 211 1.72 -0.93 -32.54
C ASP A 211 2.02 -2.43 -32.42
N ASP A 212 3.30 -2.83 -32.37
CA ASP A 212 3.70 -4.22 -32.06
C ASP A 212 3.22 -4.64 -30.66
N VAL A 213 3.49 -3.82 -29.64
CA VAL A 213 3.08 -4.09 -28.25
C VAL A 213 1.56 -4.26 -28.15
N LYS A 214 0.80 -3.37 -28.79
CA LYS A 214 -0.66 -3.47 -28.84
C LYS A 214 -1.12 -4.76 -29.54
N ALA A 215 -0.56 -5.07 -30.70
CA ALA A 215 -0.93 -6.27 -31.44
C ALA A 215 -0.64 -7.56 -30.65
N TRP A 216 0.50 -7.61 -29.96
CA TRP A 216 0.84 -8.71 -29.06
C TRP A 216 -0.10 -8.78 -27.85
N ALA A 217 -0.42 -7.65 -27.22
CA ALA A 217 -1.36 -7.61 -26.10
C ALA A 217 -2.75 -8.17 -26.49
N GLU A 218 -3.27 -7.75 -27.65
CA GLU A 218 -4.55 -8.23 -28.19
C GLU A 218 -4.50 -9.73 -28.53
N ALA A 219 -3.40 -10.20 -29.13
CA ALA A 219 -3.22 -11.59 -29.51
C ALA A 219 -3.02 -12.54 -28.32
N LEU A 220 -2.36 -12.08 -27.25
CA LEU A 220 -2.07 -12.86 -26.04
C LEU A 220 -3.27 -12.94 -25.07
N ALA A 221 -4.14 -11.93 -25.07
CA ALA A 221 -5.25 -11.83 -24.13
C ALA A 221 -6.21 -13.05 -24.13
N PRO A 222 -6.61 -13.64 -25.27
CA PRO A 222 -7.46 -14.84 -25.30
C PRO A 222 -6.85 -16.07 -24.60
N HIS A 223 -5.51 -16.10 -24.49
CA HIS A 223 -4.75 -17.20 -23.91
C HIS A 223 -4.37 -16.95 -22.45
N GLY A 224 -4.65 -15.75 -21.91
CA GLY A 224 -4.29 -15.39 -20.54
C GLY A 224 -2.78 -15.29 -20.30
N ILE A 225 -2.02 -14.94 -21.34
CA ILE A 225 -0.55 -14.83 -21.29
C ILE A 225 -0.15 -13.44 -20.80
N TRP A 226 0.71 -13.37 -19.78
CA TRP A 226 1.27 -12.11 -19.29
C TRP A 226 2.22 -11.49 -20.32
N LEU A 227 2.08 -10.20 -20.60
CA LEU A 227 3.02 -9.44 -21.45
C LEU A 227 3.92 -8.53 -20.61
N GLU A 228 5.23 -8.78 -20.68
CA GLU A 228 6.26 -8.03 -19.98
C GLU A 228 7.15 -7.26 -20.94
N LEU A 229 7.23 -5.93 -20.80
CA LEU A 229 8.05 -5.11 -21.67
C LEU A 229 9.47 -4.95 -21.13
N SER A 230 10.45 -5.07 -22.00
CA SER A 230 11.88 -4.84 -21.76
C SER A 230 12.42 -4.06 -22.97
N TRP A 231 13.41 -3.16 -22.87
CA TRP A 231 14.51 -3.17 -21.91
C TRP A 231 14.60 -1.96 -20.98
N ALA A 232 14.53 -0.74 -21.49
CA ALA A 232 14.60 0.44 -20.64
C ALA A 232 13.55 1.44 -21.15
N LEU A 233 12.30 1.20 -20.80
CA LEU A 233 11.15 1.89 -21.40
C LEU A 233 11.21 3.39 -21.10
N ASP A 234 10.78 4.21 -22.07
CA ASP A 234 10.68 5.65 -21.84
C ASP A 234 9.41 5.98 -21.03
N ILE A 235 9.60 6.65 -19.89
CA ILE A 235 8.52 7.05 -18.98
C ILE A 235 7.51 7.98 -19.65
N ASN A 236 7.90 8.73 -20.69
CA ASN A 236 6.97 9.60 -21.42
C ASN A 236 5.85 8.83 -22.14
N TYR A 237 6.00 7.52 -22.29
CA TYR A 237 5.03 6.63 -22.96
C TYR A 237 4.41 5.62 -21.99
N VAL A 238 4.62 5.77 -20.67
CA VAL A 238 4.12 4.85 -19.64
C VAL A 238 2.61 4.65 -19.68
N ASP A 239 1.85 5.68 -20.03
CA ASP A 239 0.39 5.57 -20.16
C ASP A 239 -0.02 4.55 -21.23
N TYR A 240 0.73 4.48 -22.33
CA TYR A 240 0.51 3.49 -23.38
C TYR A 240 0.95 2.10 -22.92
N TRP A 241 2.10 1.99 -22.24
CA TRP A 241 2.59 0.72 -21.70
C TRP A 241 1.60 0.12 -20.70
N LYS A 242 1.03 0.95 -19.82
CA LYS A 242 0.01 0.55 -18.85
C LYS A 242 -1.24 -0.01 -19.51
N GLU A 243 -1.65 0.52 -20.66
CA GLU A 243 -2.85 0.06 -21.37
C GLU A 243 -2.69 -1.37 -21.94
N TYR A 244 -1.47 -1.73 -22.36
CA TYR A 244 -1.23 -2.95 -23.14
C TYR A 244 -0.32 -3.98 -22.48
N ALA A 245 0.33 -3.70 -21.35
CA ALA A 245 1.26 -4.63 -20.71
C ALA A 245 0.99 -4.82 -19.22
N ASN A 246 1.46 -5.95 -18.70
CA ASN A 246 1.34 -6.34 -17.30
C ASN A 246 2.58 -5.95 -16.47
N GLY A 247 3.70 -5.65 -17.12
CA GLY A 247 4.86 -5.02 -16.51
C GLY A 247 5.81 -4.42 -17.56
N TRP A 248 6.72 -3.57 -17.08
CA TRP A 248 7.68 -2.87 -17.92
C TRP A 248 8.97 -2.58 -17.18
N ARG A 249 10.09 -2.85 -17.85
CA ARG A 249 11.42 -2.58 -17.32
C ARG A 249 11.79 -1.10 -17.40
N VAL A 250 12.18 -0.54 -16.25
CA VAL A 250 12.39 0.91 -16.10
C VAL A 250 13.84 1.35 -16.35
N ASP A 251 14.78 0.41 -16.45
CA ASP A 251 16.21 0.68 -16.60
C ASP A 251 16.94 -0.47 -17.33
N TRP A 252 18.20 -0.22 -17.69
CA TRP A 252 19.09 -1.21 -18.34
C TRP A 252 19.34 -2.45 -17.47
N ASP A 253 19.86 -3.52 -18.10
CA ASP A 253 20.19 -4.80 -17.45
C ASP A 253 20.97 -4.62 -16.16
N ILE A 254 20.51 -5.26 -15.11
CA ILE A 254 21.15 -5.20 -13.80
C ILE A 254 22.48 -5.96 -13.79
N GLU A 255 22.73 -6.81 -14.80
CA GLU A 255 23.98 -7.53 -14.94
C GLU A 255 25.19 -6.62 -15.19
N CYS A 256 26.35 -6.98 -14.63
CA CYS A 256 27.59 -6.21 -14.81
C CYS A 256 28.31 -6.52 -16.12
N TYR A 257 27.97 -7.63 -16.79
CA TYR A 257 28.72 -8.19 -17.92
C TYR A 257 30.22 -8.37 -17.66
N CYS A 258 30.59 -8.58 -16.39
CA CYS A 258 31.96 -8.61 -15.91
C CYS A 258 32.56 -10.04 -15.89
N GLY A 259 31.96 -10.97 -16.64
CA GLY A 259 32.34 -12.39 -16.68
C GLY A 259 32.07 -13.06 -15.33
N THR A 260 33.03 -13.86 -14.85
CA THR A 260 32.91 -14.57 -13.55
C THR A 260 33.16 -13.66 -12.33
N GLY A 261 33.15 -12.33 -12.49
CA GLY A 261 33.38 -11.36 -11.42
C GLY A 261 32.16 -11.12 -10.51
N GLY A 262 30.98 -11.56 -10.96
CA GLY A 262 29.69 -11.39 -10.29
C GLY A 262 28.56 -11.32 -11.31
N LEU A 263 27.32 -11.45 -10.86
CA LEU A 263 26.13 -11.18 -11.66
C LEU A 263 25.92 -9.68 -11.79
N THR A 264 26.10 -8.92 -10.72
CA THR A 264 25.87 -7.48 -10.68
C THR A 264 26.98 -6.73 -9.92
N THR A 265 26.84 -5.41 -9.82
CA THR A 265 27.68 -4.55 -8.97
C THR A 265 26.79 -3.60 -8.18
N TRP A 266 27.31 -3.03 -7.09
CA TRP A 266 26.58 -2.01 -6.34
C TRP A 266 26.17 -0.82 -7.20
N ALA A 267 26.97 -0.42 -8.19
CA ALA A 267 26.61 0.69 -9.08
C ALA A 267 25.34 0.40 -9.91
N ASN A 268 25.14 -0.86 -10.32
CA ASN A 268 23.94 -1.29 -11.03
C ASN A 268 22.71 -1.33 -10.10
N ILE A 269 22.88 -1.73 -8.84
CA ILE A 269 21.80 -1.63 -7.84
C ILE A 269 21.50 -0.15 -7.55
N ALA A 270 22.51 0.66 -7.24
CA ALA A 270 22.36 2.04 -6.80
C ALA A 270 21.66 2.93 -7.84
N ARG A 271 21.87 2.69 -9.15
CA ARG A 271 21.18 3.46 -10.20
C ARG A 271 19.68 3.20 -10.30
N THR A 272 19.16 2.13 -9.68
CA THR A 272 17.71 1.86 -9.65
C THR A 272 16.97 2.74 -8.64
N PHE A 273 17.63 3.32 -7.64
CA PHE A 273 17.00 4.24 -6.67
C PHE A 273 16.36 5.49 -7.32
N PRO A 274 17.07 6.28 -8.16
CA PRO A 274 16.44 7.40 -8.85
C PRO A 274 15.34 6.92 -9.83
N LYS A 275 15.44 5.71 -10.39
CA LYS A 275 14.37 5.14 -11.22
C LYS A 275 13.14 4.80 -10.40
N ALA A 276 13.29 4.24 -9.20
CA ALA A 276 12.19 4.03 -8.28
C ALA A 276 11.48 5.36 -7.93
N GLU A 277 12.23 6.45 -7.74
CA GLU A 277 11.66 7.79 -7.48
C GLU A 277 10.87 8.32 -8.70
N GLU A 278 11.38 8.13 -9.91
CA GLU A 278 10.70 8.54 -11.13
C GLU A 278 9.41 7.71 -11.36
N TRP A 279 9.46 6.40 -11.08
CA TRP A 279 8.47 5.45 -11.56
C TRP A 279 7.43 4.97 -10.53
N TRP A 280 7.56 5.27 -9.24
CA TRP A 280 6.70 4.69 -8.19
C TRP A 280 5.19 4.89 -8.41
N ARG A 281 4.78 5.99 -9.06
CA ARG A 281 3.37 6.31 -9.36
C ARG A 281 2.75 5.42 -10.44
N HIS A 282 3.57 4.72 -11.20
CA HIS A 282 3.12 3.95 -12.37
C HIS A 282 2.89 2.48 -12.05
N GLY A 283 3.52 1.95 -10.98
CA GLY A 283 3.31 0.59 -10.50
C GLY A 283 2.07 0.47 -9.62
N SER A 284 1.11 -0.38 -10.00
CA SER A 284 -0.12 -0.63 -9.24
C SER A 284 -0.80 -1.90 -9.74
N PRO A 285 -1.81 -2.46 -9.05
CA PRO A 285 -2.57 -3.58 -9.60
C PRO A 285 -3.06 -3.28 -11.02
N GLY A 286 -2.70 -4.15 -11.97
CA GLY A 286 -2.90 -3.97 -13.41
C GLY A 286 -1.58 -3.76 -14.19
N GLY A 287 -0.49 -3.34 -13.54
CA GLY A 287 0.81 -3.21 -14.20
C GLY A 287 1.95 -2.81 -13.26
N TRP A 288 3.11 -3.46 -13.36
CA TRP A 288 4.22 -3.30 -12.41
C TRP A 288 5.54 -2.85 -13.03
N ASN A 289 6.28 -2.01 -12.31
CA ASN A 289 7.65 -1.68 -12.65
C ASN A 289 8.54 -2.93 -12.51
N ASP A 290 9.40 -3.16 -13.50
CA ASP A 290 10.46 -4.16 -13.48
C ASP A 290 11.83 -3.46 -13.30
N PHE A 291 12.55 -3.83 -12.24
CA PHE A 291 13.92 -3.35 -11.95
C PHE A 291 14.98 -4.33 -12.46
N ASP A 292 14.56 -5.32 -13.24
CA ASP A 292 15.30 -6.49 -13.65
C ASP A 292 15.60 -7.48 -12.49
N SER A 293 16.33 -8.54 -12.81
CA SER A 293 16.63 -9.70 -11.98
C SER A 293 17.24 -9.32 -10.63
N LEU A 294 16.61 -9.76 -9.53
CA LEU A 294 17.15 -9.60 -8.18
C LEU A 294 18.22 -10.66 -7.88
N ASN A 295 19.48 -10.32 -8.20
CA ASN A 295 20.63 -11.20 -8.09
C ASN A 295 21.25 -11.17 -6.67
N VAL A 296 20.54 -11.77 -5.70
CA VAL A 296 20.90 -11.77 -4.26
C VAL A 296 20.95 -13.16 -3.62
N GLY A 297 20.82 -14.22 -4.42
CA GLY A 297 20.68 -15.61 -3.95
C GLY A 297 22.02 -16.33 -3.66
N ASN A 298 23.09 -16.00 -4.39
CA ASN A 298 24.38 -16.69 -4.32
C ASN A 298 25.52 -15.71 -4.07
N GLY A 299 25.98 -15.53 -2.84
CA GLY A 299 26.97 -14.50 -2.50
C GLY A 299 28.29 -14.58 -3.28
N SER A 300 28.76 -15.78 -3.63
CA SER A 300 29.95 -15.95 -4.48
C SER A 300 29.72 -15.57 -5.94
N MET A 301 28.46 -15.60 -6.39
CA MET A 301 28.04 -15.34 -7.75
C MET A 301 27.45 -13.94 -7.92
N ASP A 302 26.88 -13.33 -6.89
CA ASP A 302 26.14 -12.06 -6.95
C ASP A 302 27.06 -10.88 -7.32
N GLY A 303 28.28 -10.83 -6.75
CA GLY A 303 29.22 -9.72 -6.96
C GLY A 303 29.05 -8.53 -6.00
N ILE A 304 28.19 -8.67 -5.00
CA ILE A 304 27.86 -7.63 -4.00
C ILE A 304 27.87 -8.19 -2.57
N THR A 305 28.07 -7.31 -1.59
CA THR A 305 28.15 -7.65 -0.16
C THR A 305 26.79 -8.04 0.43
N GLN A 306 26.77 -8.63 1.64
CA GLN A 306 25.52 -8.98 2.31
C GLN A 306 24.61 -7.78 2.60
N ASP A 307 25.19 -6.63 2.95
CA ASP A 307 24.42 -5.41 3.18
C ASP A 307 23.82 -4.87 1.88
N GLU A 308 24.59 -4.91 0.77
CA GLU A 308 24.10 -4.53 -0.56
C GLU A 308 23.01 -5.49 -1.07
N ARG A 309 23.16 -6.81 -0.86
CA ARG A 309 22.13 -7.82 -1.18
C ARG A 309 20.83 -7.55 -0.41
N ARG A 310 20.92 -7.23 0.88
CA ARG A 310 19.75 -6.86 1.71
C ARG A 310 19.13 -5.55 1.23
N THR A 311 19.95 -4.56 0.86
CA THR A 311 19.46 -3.28 0.34
C THR A 311 18.78 -3.43 -1.02
N ALA A 312 19.29 -4.27 -1.92
CA ALA A 312 18.63 -4.61 -3.17
C ALA A 312 17.25 -5.26 -2.92
N MET A 313 17.18 -6.31 -2.10
CA MET A 313 15.89 -6.93 -1.75
C MET A 313 14.93 -5.94 -1.06
N THR A 314 15.46 -5.05 -0.21
CA THR A 314 14.66 -3.98 0.43
C THR A 314 14.05 -3.05 -0.61
N LEU A 315 14.82 -2.62 -1.62
CA LEU A 315 14.34 -1.72 -2.67
C LEU A 315 13.29 -2.40 -3.57
N TRP A 316 13.54 -3.63 -4.01
CA TRP A 316 12.57 -4.40 -4.82
C TRP A 316 11.27 -4.61 -4.03
N ALA A 317 11.38 -4.96 -2.75
CA ALA A 317 10.22 -5.18 -1.90
C ALA A 317 9.41 -3.90 -1.69
N MET A 318 10.03 -2.83 -1.21
CA MET A 318 9.30 -1.59 -0.92
C MET A 318 8.76 -0.90 -2.16
N SER A 319 9.34 -1.14 -3.35
CA SER A 319 8.84 -0.56 -4.61
C SER A 319 7.72 -1.37 -5.25
N SER A 320 7.33 -2.51 -4.66
CA SER A 320 6.45 -3.50 -5.32
C SER A 320 6.91 -3.84 -6.74
N ALA A 321 8.23 -3.90 -6.94
CA ALA A 321 8.81 -4.30 -8.23
C ALA A 321 8.60 -5.79 -8.45
N GLN A 322 8.64 -6.25 -9.70
CA GLN A 322 8.65 -7.69 -9.98
C GLN A 322 9.84 -8.35 -9.29
N LEU A 323 9.58 -9.48 -8.64
CA LEU A 323 10.49 -10.12 -7.71
C LEU A 323 10.93 -11.48 -8.27
N TYR A 324 11.76 -11.44 -9.30
CA TYR A 324 12.37 -12.63 -9.88
C TYR A 324 13.89 -12.58 -9.77
N THR A 325 14.53 -13.73 -9.60
CA THR A 325 15.99 -13.83 -9.47
C THR A 325 16.62 -14.46 -10.71
N GLY A 326 17.84 -14.05 -11.05
CA GLY A 326 18.66 -14.70 -12.07
C GLY A 326 19.73 -15.61 -11.49
N ASN A 327 19.70 -15.87 -10.18
CA ASN A 327 20.64 -16.75 -9.51
C ASN A 327 20.45 -18.23 -9.91
N ASP A 328 21.50 -19.03 -9.76
CA ASP A 328 21.39 -20.50 -9.80
C ASP A 328 20.74 -21.00 -8.51
N LEU A 329 19.45 -21.33 -8.61
CA LEU A 329 18.60 -21.80 -7.51
C LEU A 329 19.08 -23.12 -6.92
N THR A 330 19.86 -23.91 -7.67
CA THR A 330 20.41 -25.18 -7.17
C THR A 330 21.55 -24.98 -6.17
N ASN A 331 22.06 -23.76 -6.05
CA ASN A 331 23.26 -23.43 -5.27
C ASN A 331 23.08 -22.25 -4.28
N LEU A 332 21.82 -21.89 -3.95
CA LEU A 332 21.49 -20.82 -3.00
C LEU A 332 22.25 -20.93 -1.67
N ASP A 333 22.85 -19.82 -1.22
CA ASP A 333 23.45 -19.74 0.11
C ASP A 333 22.41 -19.45 1.20
N SER A 334 22.73 -19.74 2.46
CA SER A 334 21.77 -19.60 3.57
C SER A 334 21.31 -18.15 3.78
N PHE A 335 22.14 -17.17 3.42
CA PHE A 335 21.77 -15.76 3.51
C PHE A 335 20.77 -15.39 2.41
N GLY A 336 21.01 -15.84 1.18
CA GLY A 336 20.16 -15.62 0.02
C GLY A 336 18.79 -16.27 0.17
N ILE A 337 18.73 -17.50 0.70
CA ILE A 337 17.46 -18.13 1.11
C ILE A 337 16.75 -17.21 2.13
N GLY A 338 17.45 -16.77 3.18
CA GLY A 338 16.86 -15.86 4.17
C GLY A 338 16.37 -14.52 3.61
N LEU A 339 16.95 -14.03 2.51
CA LEU A 339 16.45 -12.85 1.80
C LEU A 339 15.19 -13.16 0.98
N LEU A 340 15.22 -14.25 0.21
CA LEU A 340 14.17 -14.64 -0.74
C LEU A 340 12.98 -15.37 -0.10
N THR A 341 13.06 -15.76 1.18
CA THR A 341 11.97 -16.45 1.90
C THR A 341 11.50 -15.71 3.15
N ASN A 342 11.81 -14.41 3.29
CA ASN A 342 11.29 -13.60 4.39
C ASN A 342 9.87 -13.13 4.08
N ASP A 343 8.87 -13.82 4.63
CA ASP A 343 7.45 -13.54 4.39
C ASP A 343 7.01 -12.12 4.80
N GLU A 344 7.64 -11.49 5.80
CA GLU A 344 7.30 -10.11 6.17
C GLU A 344 7.77 -9.12 5.09
N VAL A 345 8.93 -9.36 4.48
CA VAL A 345 9.47 -8.53 3.39
C VAL A 345 8.74 -8.81 2.08
N ILE A 346 8.43 -10.08 1.78
CA ILE A 346 7.60 -10.45 0.62
C ILE A 346 6.20 -9.85 0.74
N ALA A 347 5.61 -9.83 1.93
CA ALA A 347 4.30 -9.20 2.14
C ALA A 347 4.32 -7.70 1.81
N VAL A 348 5.44 -6.99 2.05
CA VAL A 348 5.60 -5.59 1.62
C VAL A 348 5.55 -5.49 0.09
N ASN A 349 6.30 -6.33 -0.62
CA ASN A 349 6.27 -6.37 -2.09
C ASN A 349 4.84 -6.63 -2.61
N GLN A 350 4.21 -7.66 -2.07
CA GLN A 350 2.93 -8.19 -2.50
C GLN A 350 1.72 -7.36 -2.02
N ALA A 351 1.94 -6.34 -1.19
CA ALA A 351 0.91 -5.37 -0.81
C ALA A 351 0.54 -4.42 -1.96
N GLY A 352 1.38 -4.31 -2.99
CA GLY A 352 1.09 -3.53 -4.19
C GLY A 352 1.06 -2.02 -3.95
N ARG A 353 1.92 -1.53 -3.06
CA ARG A 353 2.01 -0.13 -2.64
C ARG A 353 3.46 0.34 -2.75
N PRO A 354 3.91 0.78 -3.95
CA PRO A 354 5.25 1.29 -4.13
C PRO A 354 5.55 2.44 -3.17
N ALA A 355 6.64 2.31 -2.41
CA ALA A 355 7.16 3.35 -1.56
C ALA A 355 7.83 4.44 -2.39
N HIS A 356 7.77 5.65 -1.88
CA HIS A 356 8.41 6.82 -2.46
C HIS A 356 9.33 7.50 -1.44
N PRO A 357 10.35 8.25 -1.89
CA PRO A 357 11.28 8.87 -0.98
C PRO A 357 10.63 10.09 -0.30
N VAL A 358 11.02 10.34 0.95
CA VAL A 358 10.82 11.66 1.59
C VAL A 358 11.68 12.70 0.85
N SER A 359 12.91 12.32 0.49
CA SER A 359 13.82 13.12 -0.32
C SER A 359 14.95 12.25 -0.86
N THR A 360 15.35 12.49 -2.11
CA THR A 360 16.55 11.90 -2.75
C THR A 360 17.72 12.88 -2.83
N ALA A 361 17.60 14.07 -2.24
CA ALA A 361 18.65 15.10 -2.28
C ALA A 361 19.95 14.67 -1.59
N ASN A 362 19.90 13.63 -0.75
CA ASN A 362 21.00 13.13 0.06
C ASN A 362 21.13 11.60 -0.10
N ASN A 363 22.30 11.05 0.20
CA ASN A 363 22.56 9.61 0.16
C ASN A 363 21.99 8.83 1.36
N GLN A 364 21.57 9.52 2.42
CA GLN A 364 20.79 8.91 3.51
C GLN A 364 19.32 9.15 3.22
N GLN A 365 18.63 8.11 2.78
CA GLN A 365 17.27 8.21 2.28
C GLN A 365 16.29 7.52 3.20
N VAL A 366 15.11 8.12 3.31
CA VAL A 366 13.92 7.53 3.93
C VAL A 366 12.90 7.34 2.82
N TRP A 367 12.44 6.12 2.66
CA TRP A 367 11.39 5.74 1.72
C TRP A 367 10.16 5.29 2.50
N TYR A 368 8.97 5.60 2.03
CA TYR A 368 7.75 5.15 2.70
C TYR A 368 6.59 4.89 1.75
N ALA A 369 5.71 3.99 2.17
CA ALA A 369 4.36 3.82 1.64
C ALA A 369 3.37 3.81 2.80
N ASN A 370 2.24 4.51 2.64
CA ASN A 370 1.10 4.36 3.53
C ASN A 370 0.29 3.13 3.08
N ASN A 371 0.03 2.20 3.99
CA ASN A 371 -0.69 0.96 3.69
C ASN A 371 -2.22 1.13 3.75
N GLY A 372 -2.72 2.31 4.12
CA GLY A 372 -4.14 2.63 4.26
C GLY A 372 -4.76 2.12 5.56
N ASP A 373 -4.13 1.18 6.26
CA ASP A 373 -4.63 0.58 7.50
C ASP A 373 -4.08 1.23 8.78
N GLY A 374 -3.39 2.37 8.63
CA GLY A 374 -2.65 3.03 9.70
C GLY A 374 -1.23 2.50 9.91
N SER A 375 -0.83 1.47 9.15
CA SER A 375 0.57 1.06 9.03
C SER A 375 1.27 1.71 7.83
N TYR A 376 2.58 1.75 7.92
CA TYR A 376 3.50 2.27 6.93
C TYR A 376 4.62 1.28 6.72
N THR A 377 4.99 1.09 5.46
CA THR A 377 6.29 0.51 5.09
C THR A 377 7.30 1.64 5.10
N VAL A 378 8.43 1.48 5.80
CA VAL A 378 9.49 2.50 5.88
C VAL A 378 10.86 1.87 5.63
N GLY A 379 11.54 2.32 4.57
CA GLY A 379 12.93 1.97 4.26
C GLY A 379 13.91 3.03 4.75
N LEU A 380 14.91 2.64 5.53
CA LEU A 380 16.03 3.52 5.91
C LEU A 380 17.28 3.05 5.16
N ILE A 381 17.83 3.90 4.30
CA ILE A 381 18.88 3.50 3.35
C ILE A 381 20.11 4.41 3.52
N ASN A 382 21.29 3.80 3.57
CA ASN A 382 22.55 4.53 3.45
C ASN A 382 23.23 4.17 2.12
N LEU A 383 23.23 5.07 1.14
CA LEU A 383 23.88 4.86 -0.15
C LEU A 383 25.38 5.23 -0.14
N GLU A 384 25.91 5.74 0.98
CA GLU A 384 27.33 6.10 1.10
C GLU A 384 28.22 4.88 1.27
N SER A 385 29.48 5.05 0.87
CA SER A 385 30.56 4.08 1.11
C SER A 385 31.11 4.09 2.54
N SER A 386 30.51 4.89 3.44
CA SER A 386 30.87 4.98 4.86
C SER A 386 29.62 4.83 5.74
N ALA A 387 29.81 4.40 6.99
CA ALA A 387 28.69 4.27 7.92
C ALA A 387 28.05 5.65 8.19
N ALA A 388 26.72 5.71 8.17
CA ALA A 388 25.96 6.93 8.34
C ALA A 388 24.72 6.71 9.19
N THR A 389 24.25 7.80 9.80
CA THR A 389 23.02 7.80 10.57
C THR A 389 21.85 8.21 9.70
N VAL A 390 20.77 7.43 9.74
CA VAL A 390 19.49 7.76 9.09
C VAL A 390 18.43 7.97 10.17
N THR A 391 17.52 8.91 9.95
CA THR A 391 16.42 9.25 10.86
C THR A 391 15.15 9.48 10.06
N VAL A 392 14.05 8.89 10.50
CA VAL A 392 12.71 9.17 9.99
C VAL A 392 11.92 9.93 11.05
N ASN A 393 11.36 11.08 10.68
CA ASN A 393 10.37 11.77 11.50
C ASN A 393 8.97 11.40 11.03
N TRP A 394 8.05 11.20 11.98
CA TRP A 394 6.65 10.88 11.67
C TRP A 394 5.98 11.96 10.81
N SER A 395 6.29 13.23 11.06
CA SER A 395 5.77 14.35 10.27
C SER A 395 6.14 14.27 8.79
N ASP A 396 7.33 13.74 8.46
CA ASP A 396 7.86 13.72 7.10
C ASP A 396 7.15 12.67 6.23
N ILE A 397 6.56 11.65 6.87
CA ILE A 397 5.77 10.59 6.23
C ILE A 397 4.26 10.77 6.44
N GLY A 398 3.84 11.95 6.92
CA GLY A 398 2.44 12.29 7.13
C GLY A 398 1.78 11.68 8.37
N LEU A 399 2.53 11.03 9.27
CA LEU A 399 2.03 10.45 10.51
C LEU A 399 2.04 11.48 11.65
N SER A 400 0.95 11.56 12.41
CA SER A 400 0.89 12.29 13.67
C SER A 400 0.65 11.36 14.85
N GLY A 401 1.28 11.66 16.00
CA GLY A 401 1.20 10.84 17.20
C GLY A 401 2.28 9.77 17.30
N ALA A 402 2.16 8.91 18.31
CA ALA A 402 3.12 7.84 18.53
C ALA A 402 2.92 6.69 17.54
N ALA A 403 3.98 5.99 17.20
CA ALA A 403 3.92 4.81 16.35
C ALA A 403 4.84 3.70 16.87
N SER A 404 4.40 2.45 16.74
CA SER A 404 5.24 1.28 17.00
C SER A 404 6.07 0.95 15.77
N VAL A 405 7.27 0.41 15.99
CA VAL A 405 8.25 0.10 14.95
C VAL A 405 8.65 -1.35 15.08
N ARG A 406 8.58 -2.08 13.97
CA ARG A 406 9.08 -3.45 13.82
C ARG A 406 10.08 -3.50 12.67
N ASP A 407 11.23 -4.12 12.90
CA ASP A 407 12.21 -4.40 11.85
C ASP A 407 11.90 -5.76 11.22
N LEU A 408 11.61 -5.75 9.91
CA LEU A 408 11.14 -6.92 9.17
C LEU A 408 12.29 -7.90 8.87
N TRP A 409 13.53 -7.41 8.81
CA TRP A 409 14.69 -8.27 8.56
C TRP A 409 15.08 -9.08 9.80
N SER A 410 14.95 -8.48 10.98
CA SER A 410 15.28 -9.12 12.25
C SER A 410 14.07 -9.71 12.98
N HIS A 411 12.86 -9.58 12.42
CA HIS A 411 11.59 -9.99 13.02
C HIS A 411 11.40 -9.44 14.46
N THR A 412 11.91 -8.24 14.73
CA THR A 412 12.02 -7.69 16.08
C THR A 412 11.14 -6.45 16.23
N ASP A 413 10.32 -6.44 17.29
CA ASP A 413 9.61 -5.23 17.71
C ASP A 413 10.59 -4.30 18.42
N ILE A 414 10.88 -3.15 17.80
CA ILE A 414 11.88 -2.19 18.27
C ILE A 414 11.32 -1.32 19.42
N GLY A 415 10.03 -1.02 19.39
CA GLY A 415 9.34 -0.24 20.43
C GLY A 415 8.38 0.79 19.87
N THR A 416 7.92 1.71 20.72
CA THR A 416 7.01 2.81 20.36
C THR A 416 7.71 4.15 20.51
N PHE A 417 7.57 5.01 19.50
CA PHE A 417 8.24 6.31 19.44
C PHE A 417 7.24 7.43 19.16
N ASN A 418 7.40 8.58 19.81
CA ASN A 418 6.41 9.67 19.77
C ASN A 418 6.51 10.56 18.53
N THR A 419 7.70 10.76 17.96
CA THR A 419 7.94 11.76 16.91
C THR A 419 8.73 11.24 15.72
N GLY A 420 9.36 10.07 15.84
CA GLY A 420 10.20 9.49 14.81
C GLY A 420 11.10 8.40 15.37
N TYR A 421 11.76 7.66 14.47
CA TYR A 421 12.81 6.70 14.81
C TYR A 421 14.16 7.26 14.33
N SER A 422 15.01 7.63 15.28
CA SER A 422 16.21 8.43 15.05
C SER A 422 17.49 7.69 15.41
N SER A 423 18.61 8.21 14.92
CA SER A 423 19.97 7.75 15.26
C SER A 423 20.26 6.31 14.83
N VAL A 424 19.66 5.85 13.73
CA VAL A 424 19.89 4.52 13.18
C VAL A 424 21.21 4.51 12.43
N ASN A 425 22.24 3.93 13.04
CA ASN A 425 23.55 3.79 12.41
C ASN A 425 23.54 2.62 11.42
N LEU A 426 23.73 2.92 10.13
CA LEU A 426 23.81 1.96 9.05
C LEU A 426 25.24 1.87 8.54
N ALA A 427 25.72 0.65 8.30
CA ALA A 427 26.97 0.40 7.61
C ALA A 427 26.92 0.96 6.16
N PRO A 428 28.06 1.05 5.46
CA PRO A 428 28.06 1.39 4.03
C PRO A 428 27.06 0.54 3.26
N HIS A 429 26.24 1.17 2.43
CA HIS A 429 25.26 0.51 1.55
C HIS A 429 24.17 -0.32 2.25
N ALA A 430 24.05 -0.23 3.59
CA ALA A 430 23.09 -1.02 4.35
C ALA A 430 21.71 -0.37 4.42
N SER A 431 20.70 -1.21 4.64
CA SER A 431 19.31 -0.81 4.82
C SER A 431 18.68 -1.31 6.14
N ARG A 432 17.53 -0.73 6.47
CA ARG A 432 16.48 -1.35 7.29
C ARG A 432 15.16 -1.26 6.54
N LEU A 433 14.32 -2.27 6.73
CA LEU A 433 12.93 -2.24 6.28
C LEU A 433 12.05 -2.41 7.51
N LEU A 434 11.21 -1.42 7.75
CA LEU A 434 10.41 -1.29 8.95
C LEU A 434 8.93 -1.34 8.60
N ARG A 435 8.14 -2.01 9.44
CA ARG A 435 6.71 -1.73 9.55
C ARG A 435 6.50 -0.78 10.72
N VAL A 436 5.92 0.37 10.42
CA VAL A 436 5.56 1.40 11.39
C VAL A 436 4.05 1.41 11.52
N VAL A 437 3.51 1.35 12.74
CA VAL A 437 2.05 1.33 12.96
C VAL A 437 1.66 2.48 13.88
N SER A 438 0.83 3.39 13.36
CA SER A 438 0.26 4.49 14.14
C SER A 438 -0.49 3.94 15.36
N GLN A 439 -0.21 4.54 16.53
CA GLN A 439 -0.87 4.24 17.81
C GLN A 439 -1.93 5.31 18.12
N GLY A 440 -2.54 5.86 17.07
CA GLY A 440 -3.54 6.93 17.12
C GLY A 440 -3.08 8.22 16.45
N GLY A 441 -3.91 9.26 16.53
CA GLY A 441 -3.69 10.50 15.80
C GLY A 441 -4.24 10.43 14.38
N SER A 442 -3.54 11.06 13.43
CA SER A 442 -3.99 11.20 12.05
C SER A 442 -2.86 10.91 11.06
N ASN A 443 -3.22 10.30 9.94
CA ASN A 443 -2.35 9.99 8.84
C ASN A 443 -2.74 10.82 7.63
N ALA A 444 -1.81 11.62 7.11
CA ALA A 444 -1.97 12.34 5.86
C ALA A 444 -1.72 11.39 4.68
N VAL A 445 -2.50 11.59 3.64
CA VAL A 445 -2.46 10.84 2.38
C VAL A 445 -2.41 11.88 1.27
N ASN A 446 -1.33 11.88 0.49
CA ASN A 446 -1.23 12.75 -0.69
C ASN A 446 -2.21 12.30 -1.76
N ASP A 447 -2.63 13.18 -2.65
CA ASP A 447 -3.37 12.83 -3.86
C ASP A 447 -2.62 11.85 -4.79
N ASP A 448 -1.29 11.79 -4.69
CA ASP A 448 -0.45 10.78 -5.36
C ASP A 448 -0.42 9.39 -4.70
N ASP A 449 -1.06 9.20 -3.53
CA ASP A 449 -1.04 7.89 -2.86
C ASP A 449 -1.65 6.81 -3.76
N THR A 450 -0.91 5.73 -4.00
CA THR A 450 -1.31 4.63 -4.89
C THR A 450 -2.54 3.85 -4.39
N GLY A 451 -2.97 4.08 -3.15
CA GLY A 451 -4.24 3.59 -2.62
C GLY A 451 -5.47 4.40 -3.06
N ILE A 452 -5.30 5.59 -3.65
CA ILE A 452 -6.41 6.38 -4.19
C ILE A 452 -6.72 5.88 -5.60
N LYS A 453 -7.99 5.54 -5.83
CA LYS A 453 -8.48 5.11 -7.15
C LYS A 453 -9.23 6.25 -7.81
N TYR A 454 -8.75 6.68 -8.97
CA TYR A 454 -9.38 7.68 -9.81
C TYR A 454 -10.17 7.01 -10.94
N THR A 455 -11.44 7.39 -11.11
CA THR A 455 -12.31 6.90 -12.18
C THR A 455 -12.84 8.06 -13.01
N GLY A 456 -12.67 7.95 -14.33
CA GLY A 456 -12.96 9.00 -15.30
C GLY A 456 -11.70 9.69 -15.81
N ASP A 457 -11.86 10.88 -16.38
CA ASP A 457 -10.81 11.63 -17.06
C ASP A 457 -10.04 12.53 -16.08
N TRP A 458 -9.24 11.88 -15.22
CA TRP A 458 -8.40 12.57 -14.24
C TRP A 458 -7.06 12.99 -14.83
N GLN A 459 -6.57 14.13 -14.35
CA GLN A 459 -5.29 14.73 -14.70
C GLN A 459 -4.52 15.04 -13.42
N ARG A 460 -3.19 15.04 -13.53
CA ARG A 460 -2.28 15.45 -12.45
C ARG A 460 -1.63 16.80 -12.77
N SER A 461 -1.53 17.66 -11.77
CA SER A 461 -0.82 18.94 -11.84
C SER A 461 0.13 19.07 -10.66
N TYR A 462 1.39 19.38 -10.92
CA TYR A 462 2.46 19.39 -9.90
C TYR A 462 3.36 20.61 -10.04
N ASN A 463 4.18 20.89 -9.03
CA ASN A 463 5.00 22.11 -8.96
C ASN A 463 4.19 23.41 -9.08
N ARG A 464 2.97 23.43 -8.54
CA ARG A 464 1.99 24.51 -8.77
C ARG A 464 2.39 25.84 -8.11
N GLY A 465 3.05 25.76 -6.94
CA GLY A 465 3.42 26.91 -6.12
C GLY A 465 2.22 27.57 -5.43
N LEU A 466 1.11 26.84 -5.23
CA LEU A 466 -0.17 27.40 -4.78
C LEU A 466 -0.50 27.07 -3.32
N GLY A 467 0.40 26.40 -2.61
CA GLY A 467 0.25 26.04 -1.19
C GLY A 467 -0.45 24.71 -0.95
N ASP A 468 -0.57 23.87 -1.99
CA ASP A 468 -1.07 22.50 -1.90
C ASP A 468 -0.10 21.61 -1.10
N PHE A 469 -0.61 20.53 -0.52
CA PHE A 469 0.22 19.53 0.14
C PHE A 469 1.11 18.87 -0.92
N GLN A 470 2.41 18.76 -0.64
CA GLN A 470 3.44 18.31 -1.59
C GLN A 470 3.50 19.05 -2.94
N ASN A 471 2.80 20.19 -3.06
CA ASN A 471 2.80 21.09 -4.21
C ASN A 471 2.19 20.49 -5.49
N ASP A 472 1.26 19.55 -5.33
CA ASP A 472 0.52 18.88 -6.39
C ASP A 472 -0.98 18.69 -6.06
N VAL A 473 -1.74 18.36 -7.11
CA VAL A 473 -3.16 17.99 -7.07
C VAL A 473 -3.50 17.06 -8.22
N HIS A 474 -4.52 16.23 -7.99
CA HIS A 474 -5.27 15.55 -9.03
C HIS A 474 -6.58 16.29 -9.27
N TYR A 475 -6.99 16.38 -10.54
CA TYR A 475 -8.21 17.08 -10.90
C TYR A 475 -8.97 16.41 -12.05
N THR A 476 -10.26 16.73 -12.14
CA THR A 476 -11.12 16.36 -13.28
C THR A 476 -12.02 17.55 -13.64
N GLU A 477 -12.29 17.66 -14.95
CA GLU A 477 -13.25 18.59 -15.52
C GLU A 477 -14.62 17.95 -15.80
N THR A 478 -14.69 16.62 -15.80
CA THR A 478 -15.87 15.85 -16.23
C THR A 478 -16.79 15.57 -15.05
N ASN A 479 -18.06 15.95 -15.17
CA ASN A 479 -19.05 15.65 -14.13
C ASN A 479 -19.32 14.14 -14.05
N ASN A 480 -19.49 13.65 -12.82
CA ASN A 480 -19.63 12.25 -12.43
C ASN A 480 -18.34 11.44 -12.37
N ASP A 481 -17.20 12.00 -12.76
CA ASP A 481 -15.90 11.47 -12.36
C ASP A 481 -15.79 11.48 -10.84
N PHE A 482 -15.02 10.53 -10.31
CA PHE A 482 -14.86 10.37 -8.87
C PHE A 482 -13.51 9.78 -8.49
N PHE A 483 -13.14 9.98 -7.23
CA PHE A 483 -12.08 9.20 -6.58
C PHE A 483 -12.64 8.40 -5.41
N GLU A 484 -11.95 7.30 -5.09
CA GLU A 484 -12.22 6.44 -3.94
C GLU A 484 -10.94 6.19 -3.14
N TYR A 485 -11.06 6.16 -1.81
CA TYR A 485 -9.96 5.78 -0.93
C TYR A 485 -10.47 4.93 0.24
N THR A 486 -9.86 3.76 0.42
CA THR A 486 -10.14 2.86 1.53
C THR A 486 -9.11 3.06 2.63
N PHE A 487 -9.58 3.25 3.87
CA PHE A 487 -8.75 3.43 5.06
C PHE A 487 -9.25 2.58 6.22
N ASN A 488 -8.36 2.16 7.13
CA ASN A 488 -8.77 1.63 8.43
C ASN A 488 -8.60 2.72 9.49
N GLY A 489 -9.71 3.15 10.08
CA GLY A 489 -9.67 4.22 11.06
C GLY A 489 -11.03 4.57 11.63
N THR A 490 -11.10 5.72 12.28
CA THR A 490 -12.28 6.22 13.01
C THR A 490 -12.84 7.53 12.43
N GLY A 491 -12.23 8.04 11.36
CA GLY A 491 -12.65 9.25 10.69
C GLY A 491 -11.73 9.61 9.53
N ILE A 492 -12.19 10.50 8.67
CA ILE A 492 -11.43 11.01 7.53
C ILE A 492 -11.85 12.43 7.18
N ASP A 493 -10.87 13.25 6.83
CA ASP A 493 -11.02 14.61 6.32
C ASP A 493 -10.60 14.66 4.86
N LEU A 494 -11.39 15.38 4.05
CA LEU A 494 -11.06 15.76 2.68
C LEU A 494 -10.60 17.22 2.67
N ILE A 495 -9.37 17.43 2.25
CA ILE A 495 -8.69 18.72 2.21
C ILE A 495 -8.35 19.02 0.74
N THR A 496 -8.79 20.19 0.27
CA THR A 496 -8.56 20.64 -1.11
C THR A 496 -8.59 22.16 -1.17
N GLU A 497 -8.28 22.75 -2.31
CA GLU A 497 -8.47 24.18 -2.51
C GLU A 497 -9.94 24.54 -2.79
N LYS A 498 -10.34 25.75 -2.41
CA LYS A 498 -11.59 26.38 -2.87
C LYS A 498 -11.27 27.49 -3.86
N ASP A 499 -11.97 27.54 -4.98
CA ASP A 499 -11.73 28.52 -6.04
C ASP A 499 -13.01 28.83 -6.84
N SER A 500 -13.00 29.94 -7.58
CA SER A 500 -14.14 30.41 -8.38
C SER A 500 -14.49 29.46 -9.53
N SER A 501 -13.53 28.63 -9.95
CA SER A 501 -13.68 27.61 -10.98
C SER A 501 -14.27 26.29 -10.48
N GLN A 502 -14.48 26.12 -9.18
CA GLN A 502 -14.98 24.87 -8.61
C GLN A 502 -16.47 24.94 -8.23
N GLY A 503 -17.04 23.81 -7.81
CA GLY A 503 -18.47 23.70 -7.52
C GLY A 503 -18.80 22.59 -6.52
N ASN A 504 -19.93 21.92 -6.77
CA ASN A 504 -20.45 20.89 -5.87
C ASN A 504 -19.78 19.53 -6.08
N ILE A 505 -19.53 18.83 -4.97
CA ILE A 505 -19.02 17.47 -4.87
C ILE A 505 -19.97 16.67 -3.97
N ASP A 506 -20.43 15.51 -4.44
CA ASP A 506 -21.19 14.57 -3.61
C ASP A 506 -20.25 13.63 -2.87
N ILE A 507 -20.40 13.53 -1.55
CA ILE A 507 -19.58 12.68 -0.70
C ILE A 507 -20.37 11.47 -0.23
N TYR A 508 -19.77 10.29 -0.39
CA TYR A 508 -20.26 9.02 0.13
C TYR A 508 -19.22 8.43 1.07
N VAL A 509 -19.68 7.75 2.11
CA VAL A 509 -18.84 6.92 2.96
C VAL A 509 -19.52 5.55 3.08
N ASP A 510 -18.77 4.50 2.75
CA ASP A 510 -19.22 3.10 2.70
C ASP A 510 -20.43 2.91 1.78
N GLY A 511 -20.40 3.56 0.61
CA GLY A 511 -21.48 3.54 -0.37
C GLY A 511 -22.73 4.35 0.02
N VAL A 512 -22.77 4.93 1.22
CA VAL A 512 -23.89 5.73 1.72
C VAL A 512 -23.62 7.21 1.47
N PHE A 513 -24.53 7.89 0.76
CA PHE A 513 -24.48 9.33 0.57
C PHE A 513 -24.49 10.05 1.91
N LYS A 514 -23.57 11.00 2.10
CA LYS A 514 -23.45 11.80 3.33
C LYS A 514 -23.90 13.24 3.12
N GLN A 515 -23.31 13.94 2.16
CA GLN A 515 -23.70 15.31 1.82
C GLN A 515 -23.10 15.75 0.49
N THR A 516 -23.67 16.81 -0.08
CA THR A 516 -23.05 17.59 -1.14
C THR A 516 -22.27 18.75 -0.50
N VAL A 517 -20.98 18.86 -0.80
CA VAL A 517 -20.12 19.97 -0.36
C VAL A 517 -19.84 20.90 -1.53
N ASN A 518 -19.72 22.20 -1.26
CA ASN A 518 -19.43 23.21 -2.28
C ASN A 518 -18.02 23.79 -2.08
N THR A 519 -17.16 23.59 -3.08
CA THR A 519 -15.77 24.07 -3.09
C THR A 519 -15.59 25.39 -3.85
N TYR A 520 -16.67 26.04 -4.28
CA TYR A 520 -16.63 27.40 -4.79
C TYR A 520 -16.16 28.40 -3.71
N ASN A 521 -15.26 29.30 -4.09
CA ASN A 521 -15.00 30.54 -3.37
C ASN A 521 -14.59 31.65 -4.35
N ALA A 522 -14.97 32.90 -4.10
CA ALA A 522 -14.67 33.99 -5.04
C ALA A 522 -13.16 34.22 -5.26
N THR A 523 -12.33 33.84 -4.29
CA THR A 523 -10.87 33.87 -4.37
C THR A 523 -10.29 32.49 -4.02
N ARG A 524 -9.12 32.15 -4.55
CA ARG A 524 -8.46 30.89 -4.20
C ARG A 524 -8.11 30.81 -2.72
N LEU A 525 -8.38 29.67 -2.09
CA LEU A 525 -7.97 29.32 -0.74
C LEU A 525 -7.44 27.88 -0.77
N ALA A 526 -6.13 27.67 -0.60
CA ALA A 526 -5.54 26.34 -0.52
C ALA A 526 -5.81 25.66 0.84
N GLN A 527 -5.63 24.33 0.93
CA GLN A 527 -5.65 23.56 2.17
C GLN A 527 -6.94 23.73 3.01
N GLN A 528 -8.11 23.76 2.35
CA GLN A 528 -9.40 23.87 3.01
C GLN A 528 -9.98 22.48 3.30
N LYS A 529 -10.33 22.23 4.56
CA LYS A 529 -11.15 21.08 4.93
C LYS A 529 -12.58 21.29 4.41
N VAL A 530 -12.93 20.63 3.32
CA VAL A 530 -14.25 20.76 2.67
C VAL A 530 -15.24 19.72 3.17
N TYR A 531 -14.74 18.59 3.67
CA TYR A 531 -15.54 17.55 4.30
C TYR A 531 -14.74 16.88 5.44
N GLY A 532 -15.45 16.39 6.45
CA GLY A 532 -14.87 15.54 7.48
C GLY A 532 -15.93 14.68 8.14
N ILE A 533 -15.56 13.45 8.50
CA ILE A 533 -16.39 12.54 9.29
C ILE A 533 -15.54 11.94 10.41
N SER A 534 -16.12 11.81 11.60
CA SER A 534 -15.46 11.25 12.78
C SER A 534 -16.38 10.29 13.53
N GLY A 535 -15.78 9.49 14.41
CA GLY A 535 -16.51 8.52 15.22
C GLY A 535 -17.02 7.30 14.45
N LEU A 536 -16.46 7.04 13.27
CA LEU A 536 -16.60 5.75 12.62
C LEU A 536 -16.08 4.64 13.54
N SER A 537 -16.66 3.44 13.40
CA SER A 537 -16.11 2.24 14.03
C SER A 537 -14.66 2.07 13.62
N ASN A 538 -13.77 1.65 14.52
CA ASN A 538 -12.41 1.34 14.09
C ASN A 538 -12.42 0.12 13.14
N GLY A 539 -12.10 0.34 11.88
CA GLY A 539 -12.16 -0.69 10.85
C GLY A 539 -12.08 -0.09 9.44
N PRO A 540 -12.24 -0.91 8.39
CA PRO A 540 -12.19 -0.47 7.01
C PRO A 540 -13.40 0.41 6.66
N HIS A 541 -13.11 1.54 6.03
CA HIS A 541 -14.07 2.50 5.51
C HIS A 541 -13.63 2.97 4.13
N THR A 542 -14.58 3.35 3.28
CA THR A 542 -14.27 3.91 1.95
C THR A 542 -14.94 5.27 1.77
N ILE A 543 -14.16 6.31 1.53
CA ILE A 543 -14.67 7.60 1.07
C ILE A 543 -14.73 7.61 -0.46
N LYS A 544 -15.84 8.12 -1.01
CA LYS A 544 -16.00 8.38 -2.44
C LYS A 544 -16.46 9.82 -2.62
N ALA A 545 -15.81 10.56 -3.50
CA ALA A 545 -16.18 11.93 -3.82
C ALA A 545 -16.44 12.08 -5.32
N VAL A 546 -17.64 12.55 -5.68
CA VAL A 546 -18.13 12.58 -7.06
C VAL A 546 -18.34 14.03 -7.52
N LYS A 547 -17.71 14.43 -8.63
CA LYS A 547 -17.87 15.78 -9.20
C LYS A 547 -19.30 15.99 -9.69
N LYS A 548 -19.94 17.10 -9.32
CA LYS A 548 -21.30 17.45 -9.78
C LYS A 548 -21.40 18.73 -10.58
N SER A 549 -20.56 19.73 -10.31
CA SER A 549 -20.58 21.01 -11.02
C SER A 549 -19.26 21.77 -10.86
N GLY A 550 -19.17 22.95 -11.47
CA GLY A 550 -17.93 23.71 -11.58
C GLY A 550 -17.09 23.23 -12.77
N THR A 551 -16.08 24.01 -13.13
CA THR A 551 -15.08 23.61 -14.11
C THR A 551 -14.24 22.47 -13.56
N PHE A 552 -13.71 22.60 -12.33
CA PHE A 552 -12.83 21.59 -11.74
C PHE A 552 -13.38 20.99 -10.44
N MET A 553 -13.06 19.71 -10.22
CA MET A 553 -12.95 19.12 -8.88
C MET A 553 -11.49 18.74 -8.66
N LEU A 554 -10.96 19.03 -7.47
CA LEU A 554 -9.57 18.73 -7.11
C LEU A 554 -9.50 17.90 -5.84
N LEU A 555 -8.53 16.98 -5.80
CA LEU A 555 -8.02 16.36 -4.59
C LEU A 555 -6.57 16.81 -4.37
N ASP A 556 -6.26 17.18 -3.14
CA ASP A 556 -4.93 17.61 -2.67
C ASP A 556 -4.50 16.67 -1.53
N LYS A 557 -5.34 16.52 -0.51
CA LYS A 557 -4.99 15.69 0.65
C LYS A 557 -6.20 15.02 1.29
N LEU A 558 -6.02 13.77 1.71
CA LEU A 558 -6.87 13.14 2.72
C LEU A 558 -6.14 13.08 4.06
N SER A 559 -6.89 13.08 5.15
CA SER A 559 -6.33 12.77 6.47
C SER A 559 -7.26 11.90 7.28
N PHE A 560 -6.87 10.65 7.52
CA PHE A 560 -7.68 9.72 8.30
C PHE A 560 -7.17 9.56 9.72
N SER A 561 -8.08 9.35 10.65
CA SER A 561 -7.79 9.20 12.08
C SER A 561 -7.68 7.73 12.45
N VAL A 562 -6.62 7.35 13.16
CA VAL A 562 -6.43 5.98 13.68
C VAL A 562 -6.85 5.94 15.14
N ALA A 563 -7.44 4.84 15.57
CA ALA A 563 -7.80 4.67 16.97
C ALA A 563 -6.54 4.57 17.84
N SER A 564 -6.49 5.35 18.93
CA SER A 564 -5.47 5.13 19.97
C SER A 564 -5.78 3.86 20.74
N PRO A 565 -4.79 2.97 20.96
CA PRO A 565 -5.00 1.81 21.79
C PRO A 565 -5.12 2.23 23.26
N ILE A 566 -6.05 1.60 23.96
CA ILE A 566 -6.20 1.68 25.40
C ILE A 566 -5.05 0.88 26.01
N GLN A 567 -4.24 1.54 26.85
CA GLN A 567 -3.17 0.92 27.62
C GLN A 567 -3.66 0.64 29.04
N VAL A 568 -3.53 -0.60 29.49
CA VAL A 568 -3.91 -1.07 30.82
C VAL A 568 -2.63 -1.40 31.58
N ASN A 569 -2.32 -0.64 32.64
CA ASN A 569 -1.20 -0.96 33.53
C ASN A 569 -1.47 -2.29 34.23
N ASP A 570 -0.43 -3.06 34.54
CA ASP A 570 -0.47 -4.19 35.46
C ASP A 570 -1.20 -3.88 36.81
N ALA A 571 -1.17 -2.63 37.28
CA ALA A 571 -1.82 -2.18 38.50
C ALA A 571 -3.31 -1.77 38.33
N ASP A 572 -3.89 -1.92 37.12
CA ASP A 572 -5.29 -1.57 36.87
C ASP A 572 -6.25 -2.44 37.70
N ALA A 573 -7.24 -1.81 38.33
CA ALA A 573 -8.19 -2.49 39.22
C ALA A 573 -9.10 -3.50 38.48
N GLY A 574 -9.19 -3.44 37.16
CA GLY A 574 -9.89 -4.41 36.32
C GLY A 574 -9.12 -5.72 36.12
N ILE A 575 -7.82 -5.77 36.45
CA ILE A 575 -7.03 -7.00 36.35
C ILE A 575 -7.25 -7.86 37.60
N THR A 576 -7.66 -9.10 37.38
CA THR A 576 -7.78 -10.09 38.45
C THR A 576 -6.55 -10.98 38.46
N TYR A 577 -5.81 -10.97 39.56
CA TYR A 577 -4.69 -11.89 39.81
C TYR A 577 -5.14 -13.04 40.69
N SER A 578 -4.84 -14.28 40.27
CA SER A 578 -5.12 -15.50 41.00
C SER A 578 -3.82 -16.23 41.33
N GLY A 579 -3.67 -16.63 42.59
CA GLY A 579 -2.45 -17.23 43.13
C GLY A 579 -1.65 -16.25 43.98
N THR A 580 -0.32 -16.39 43.99
CA THR A 580 0.59 -15.53 44.76
C THR A 580 1.34 -14.60 43.83
N TRP A 581 0.92 -13.34 43.81
CA TRP A 581 1.52 -12.29 43.01
C TRP A 581 2.19 -11.24 43.88
N SER A 582 3.27 -10.66 43.34
CA SER A 582 3.99 -9.54 43.92
C SER A 582 4.05 -8.40 42.91
N HIS A 583 4.15 -7.16 43.40
CA HIS A 583 4.32 -5.96 42.59
C HIS A 583 5.72 -5.39 42.78
N SER A 584 6.36 -4.95 41.71
CA SER A 584 7.69 -4.34 41.73
C SER A 584 7.66 -3.04 40.95
N THR A 585 8.12 -1.95 41.58
CA THR A 585 8.12 -0.59 41.03
C THR A 585 9.53 -0.01 40.96
N ALA A 586 9.71 1.05 40.17
CA ALA A 586 10.97 1.79 40.03
C ALA A 586 12.13 0.91 39.56
N ARG A 587 11.85 0.03 38.58
CA ARG A 587 12.76 -1.02 38.15
C ARG A 587 13.88 -0.49 37.26
N GLY A 588 13.65 0.58 36.51
CA GLY A 588 14.60 1.16 35.57
C GLY A 588 14.88 0.31 34.34
N PHE A 589 13.98 -0.62 34.00
CA PHE A 589 14.14 -1.54 32.87
C PHE A 589 13.33 -1.15 31.64
N GLY A 590 12.58 -0.04 31.69
CA GLY A 590 11.75 0.42 30.57
C GLY A 590 10.34 -0.16 30.57
N ASP A 591 9.87 -0.66 31.72
CA ASP A 591 8.49 -1.09 31.92
C ASP A 591 7.52 0.11 31.81
N PHE A 592 6.27 -0.16 31.45
CA PHE A 592 5.24 0.86 31.41
C PHE A 592 4.97 1.32 32.84
N LYS A 593 4.98 2.65 33.05
CA LYS A 593 4.96 3.26 34.40
C LYS A 593 6.09 2.82 35.35
N ASP A 594 7.13 2.15 34.81
CA ASP A 594 8.28 1.62 35.53
C ASP A 594 7.91 0.63 36.64
N ASP A 595 6.84 -0.15 36.43
CA ASP A 595 6.35 -1.20 37.34
C ASP A 595 5.86 -2.47 36.64
N VAL A 596 5.81 -3.58 37.38
CA VAL A 596 5.31 -4.89 36.93
C VAL A 596 4.69 -5.69 38.08
N HIS A 597 3.68 -6.50 37.76
CA HIS A 597 3.20 -7.58 38.62
C HIS A 597 3.83 -8.89 38.16
N TYR A 598 4.29 -9.71 39.10
CA TYR A 598 4.93 -10.98 38.79
C TYR A 598 4.53 -12.12 39.73
N THR A 599 4.66 -13.34 39.23
CA THR A 599 4.54 -14.58 40.01
C THR A 599 5.69 -15.54 39.70
N MET A 600 6.06 -16.33 40.71
CA MET A 600 7.02 -17.42 40.58
C MET A 600 6.35 -18.81 40.47
N ASN A 601 5.07 -18.92 40.82
CA ASN A 601 4.39 -20.21 40.92
C ASN A 601 3.72 -20.60 39.61
N ASN A 602 3.95 -21.83 39.16
CA ASN A 602 3.25 -22.36 38.00
C ASN A 602 1.74 -22.51 38.31
N ASN A 603 0.92 -22.24 37.31
CA ASN A 603 -0.55 -22.18 37.33
C ASN A 603 -1.17 -20.95 38.00
N ASP A 604 -0.37 -20.03 38.56
CA ASP A 604 -0.85 -18.68 38.83
C ASP A 604 -1.21 -17.99 37.50
N TYR A 605 -2.20 -17.11 37.53
CA TYR A 605 -2.69 -16.43 36.33
C TYR A 605 -3.22 -15.03 36.62
N PHE A 606 -3.24 -14.19 35.59
CA PHE A 606 -4.04 -12.97 35.58
C PHE A 606 -5.16 -13.10 34.55
N GLN A 607 -6.21 -12.29 34.71
CA GLN A 607 -7.34 -12.21 33.79
C GLN A 607 -7.83 -10.76 33.67
N TYR A 608 -8.22 -10.35 32.46
CA TYR A 608 -8.75 -9.01 32.17
C TYR A 608 -9.88 -9.10 31.14
N SER A 609 -10.92 -8.28 31.31
CA SER A 609 -12.03 -8.17 30.35
C SER A 609 -11.97 -6.84 29.61
N PHE A 610 -12.15 -6.87 28.29
CA PHE A 610 -12.06 -5.71 27.41
C PHE A 610 -13.18 -5.71 26.38
N THR A 611 -13.53 -4.55 25.82
CA THR A 611 -14.47 -4.44 24.70
C THR A 611 -13.74 -3.94 23.48
N GLY A 612 -13.59 -4.77 22.45
CA GLY A 612 -12.74 -4.47 21.30
C GLY A 612 -12.71 -5.62 20.30
N THR A 613 -11.76 -5.55 19.36
CA THR A 613 -11.59 -6.56 18.29
C THR A 613 -10.23 -7.27 18.38
N GLY A 614 -9.46 -7.02 19.43
CA GLY A 614 -8.14 -7.62 19.63
C GLY A 614 -7.49 -7.09 20.90
N ILE A 615 -6.45 -7.77 21.38
CA ILE A 615 -5.67 -7.39 22.56
C ILE A 615 -4.24 -7.91 22.44
N GLU A 616 -3.31 -7.17 23.02
CA GLU A 616 -1.89 -7.47 23.12
C GLU A 616 -1.51 -7.62 24.59
N LEU A 617 -0.70 -8.64 24.88
CA LEU A 617 0.03 -8.79 26.13
C LEU A 617 1.47 -8.36 25.91
N ILE A 618 1.88 -7.33 26.63
CA ILE A 618 3.20 -6.74 26.52
C ILE A 618 3.92 -6.89 27.87
N THR A 619 5.12 -7.42 27.82
CA THR A 619 5.97 -7.67 28.98
C THR A 619 7.43 -7.74 28.56
N GLU A 620 8.34 -7.95 29.50
CA GLU A 620 9.75 -8.17 29.17
C GLU A 620 10.00 -9.64 28.76
N LYS A 621 10.99 -9.90 27.91
CA LYS A 621 11.57 -11.24 27.71
C LYS A 621 12.93 -11.29 28.39
N ASP A 622 13.21 -12.38 29.11
CA ASP A 622 14.44 -12.52 29.91
C ASP A 622 14.76 -13.99 30.19
N SER A 623 16.03 -14.27 30.50
CA SER A 623 16.54 -15.63 30.72
C SER A 623 15.90 -16.34 31.92
N SER A 624 15.29 -15.58 32.83
CA SER A 624 14.56 -16.09 33.99
C SER A 624 13.09 -16.44 33.72
N GLN A 625 12.58 -16.20 32.52
CA GLN A 625 11.19 -16.47 32.17
C GLN A 625 11.00 -17.76 31.38
N GLY A 626 9.77 -18.07 30.98
CA GLY A 626 9.43 -19.32 30.31
C GLY A 626 8.06 -19.28 29.65
N ASN A 627 7.34 -20.39 29.71
CA ASN A 627 6.10 -20.57 28.96
C ASN A 627 4.88 -20.01 29.72
N ILE A 628 3.97 -19.39 28.99
CA ILE A 628 2.68 -18.87 29.44
C ILE A 628 1.60 -19.42 28.51
N ASP A 629 0.57 -20.06 29.06
CA ASP A 629 -0.62 -20.43 28.27
C ASP A 629 -1.58 -19.25 28.20
N ILE A 630 -2.03 -18.93 26.99
CA ILE A 630 -2.98 -17.85 26.74
C ILE A 630 -4.36 -18.43 26.41
N TYR A 631 -5.38 -17.86 27.04
CA TYR A 631 -6.78 -18.15 26.80
C TYR A 631 -7.49 -16.85 26.45
N VAL A 632 -8.37 -16.90 25.44
CA VAL A 632 -9.30 -15.81 25.12
C VAL A 632 -10.70 -16.39 25.17
N ASP A 633 -11.58 -15.74 25.93
CA ASP A 633 -12.95 -16.19 26.20
C ASP A 633 -13.02 -17.62 26.75
N ASN A 634 -12.06 -17.94 27.64
CA ASN A 634 -11.84 -19.27 28.22
C ASN A 634 -11.46 -20.37 27.20
N VAL A 635 -11.18 -20.01 25.95
CA VAL A 635 -10.67 -20.92 24.93
C VAL A 635 -9.16 -20.79 24.86
N PHE A 636 -8.44 -21.92 25.03
CA PHE A 636 -6.99 -21.95 24.84
C PHE A 636 -6.62 -21.50 23.43
N LYS A 637 -5.63 -20.61 23.32
CA LYS A 637 -5.14 -20.09 22.05
C LYS A 637 -3.77 -20.67 21.73
N GLU A 638 -2.79 -20.39 22.57
CA GLU A 638 -1.44 -20.91 22.38
C GLU A 638 -0.63 -20.84 23.69
N THR A 639 0.54 -21.49 23.67
CA THR A 639 1.57 -21.32 24.68
C THR A 639 2.65 -20.41 24.13
N VAL A 640 2.86 -19.25 24.73
CA VAL A 640 3.91 -18.30 24.35
C VAL A 640 5.14 -18.46 25.24
N ASN A 641 6.33 -18.32 24.67
CA ASN A 641 7.60 -18.41 25.43
C ASN A 641 8.22 -17.02 25.58
N THR A 642 8.39 -16.57 26.82
CA THR A 642 8.97 -15.27 27.16
C THR A 642 10.44 -15.34 27.56
N TYR A 643 11.09 -16.48 27.34
CA TYR A 643 12.55 -16.61 27.46
C TYR A 643 13.28 -15.80 26.38
N ASN A 644 14.35 -15.13 26.77
CA ASN A 644 15.38 -14.62 25.87
C ASN A 644 16.72 -14.57 26.60
N GLU A 645 17.85 -14.81 25.92
CA GLU A 645 19.18 -14.83 26.58
C GLU A 645 19.51 -13.48 27.26
N SER A 646 19.14 -12.39 26.61
CA SER A 646 19.26 -11.02 27.14
C SER A 646 17.88 -10.42 27.45
N ARG A 647 17.85 -9.42 28.33
CA ARG A 647 16.60 -8.73 28.65
C ARG A 647 16.15 -7.84 27.50
N LEU A 648 14.89 -8.00 27.09
CA LEU A 648 14.21 -7.12 26.14
C LEU A 648 12.93 -6.61 26.82
N ALA A 649 12.81 -5.31 27.06
CA ALA A 649 11.60 -4.72 27.64
C ALA A 649 10.55 -4.39 26.55
N GLN A 650 9.30 -4.15 26.95
CA GLN A 650 8.19 -3.75 26.05
C GLN A 650 7.97 -4.71 24.86
N GLN A 651 8.12 -6.01 25.07
CA GLN A 651 7.94 -7.02 24.03
C GLN A 651 6.48 -7.48 23.98
N THR A 652 5.89 -7.45 22.78
CA THR A 652 4.59 -8.08 22.54
C THR A 652 4.78 -9.59 22.56
N VAL A 653 4.41 -10.25 23.65
CA VAL A 653 4.59 -11.71 23.80
C VAL A 653 3.37 -12.49 23.34
N TYR A 654 2.22 -11.84 23.25
CA TYR A 654 1.00 -12.38 22.65
C TYR A 654 0.18 -11.26 22.01
N LYS A 655 -0.42 -11.54 20.86
CA LYS A 655 -1.34 -10.63 20.17
C LYS A 655 -2.46 -11.43 19.53
N ILE A 656 -3.69 -10.96 19.71
CA ILE A 656 -4.85 -11.44 18.93
C ILE A 656 -5.56 -10.24 18.31
N SER A 657 -6.02 -10.42 17.07
CA SER A 657 -6.82 -9.45 16.32
C SER A 657 -7.95 -10.17 15.58
N GLY A 658 -8.90 -9.42 15.03
CA GLY A 658 -10.03 -9.99 14.30
C GLY A 658 -11.07 -10.69 15.18
N LEU A 659 -11.09 -10.42 16.48
CA LEU A 659 -12.20 -10.81 17.34
C LEU A 659 -13.47 -10.07 16.89
N THR A 660 -14.62 -10.72 17.02
CA THR A 660 -15.91 -10.10 16.76
C THR A 660 -16.08 -8.86 17.63
N PRO A 661 -16.53 -7.69 17.13
CA PRO A 661 -16.73 -6.52 17.96
C PRO A 661 -17.61 -6.82 19.18
N GLY A 662 -17.06 -6.68 20.39
CA GLY A 662 -17.78 -7.00 21.61
C GLY A 662 -16.88 -7.16 22.83
N SER A 663 -17.47 -7.70 23.91
CA SER A 663 -16.77 -7.98 25.16
C SER A 663 -16.03 -9.31 25.08
N HIS A 664 -14.77 -9.29 25.49
CA HIS A 664 -13.87 -10.43 25.52
C HIS A 664 -13.09 -10.49 26.83
N THR A 665 -12.47 -11.64 27.09
CA THR A 665 -11.60 -11.85 28.24
C THR A 665 -10.29 -12.47 27.81
N ILE A 666 -9.15 -11.90 28.23
CA ILE A 666 -7.84 -12.56 28.15
C ILE A 666 -7.46 -13.14 29.51
N LYS A 667 -6.88 -14.34 29.51
CA LYS A 667 -6.30 -14.99 30.68
C LYS A 667 -4.95 -15.60 30.32
N ALA A 668 -3.93 -15.32 31.12
CA ALA A 668 -2.58 -15.82 30.90
C ALA A 668 -2.11 -16.60 32.12
N VAL A 669 -1.68 -17.86 31.92
CA VAL A 669 -1.37 -18.82 32.98
C VAL A 669 0.09 -19.22 32.92
N LYS A 670 0.85 -19.01 34.00
CA LYS A 670 2.27 -19.39 34.07
C LYS A 670 2.44 -20.90 33.96
N LYS A 671 3.33 -21.38 33.08
CA LYS A 671 3.66 -22.81 32.92
C LYS A 671 5.09 -23.19 33.27
N SER A 672 6.07 -22.32 32.99
CA SER A 672 7.47 -22.58 33.33
C SER A 672 8.24 -21.28 33.58
N GLY A 673 9.56 -21.37 33.69
CA GLY A 673 10.44 -20.24 34.06
C GLY A 673 10.43 -19.94 35.57
N THR A 674 11.35 -19.09 36.00
CA THR A 674 11.38 -18.56 37.37
C THR A 674 10.27 -17.54 37.56
N PHE A 675 10.05 -16.66 36.58
CA PHE A 675 9.05 -15.59 36.65
C PHE A 675 8.08 -15.61 35.46
N MET A 676 6.83 -15.23 35.72
CA MET A 676 5.93 -14.64 34.72
C MET A 676 5.65 -13.21 35.17
N LEU A 677 5.76 -12.26 34.24
CA LEU A 677 5.52 -10.84 34.49
C LEU A 677 4.38 -10.33 33.61
N LEU A 678 3.54 -9.46 34.17
CA LEU A 678 2.66 -8.58 33.44
C LEU A 678 3.16 -7.14 33.64
N ASP A 679 3.38 -6.44 32.52
CA ASP A 679 3.70 -5.03 32.48
C ASP A 679 2.48 -4.23 32.00
N LYS A 680 1.97 -4.53 30.79
CA LYS A 680 0.73 -3.92 30.31
C LYS A 680 -0.07 -4.78 29.35
N LEU A 681 -1.36 -4.44 29.24
CA LEU A 681 -2.21 -4.87 28.13
C LEU A 681 -2.50 -3.68 27.21
N SER A 682 -2.66 -3.94 25.92
CA SER A 682 -2.99 -2.93 24.91
C SER A 682 -4.10 -3.43 24.02
N PHE A 683 -5.18 -2.68 23.84
CA PHE A 683 -6.27 -3.06 22.93
C PHE A 683 -6.92 -1.85 22.27
N VAL A 684 -7.50 -2.05 21.09
CA VAL A 684 -8.30 -1.00 20.44
C VAL A 684 -9.76 -1.17 20.84
N GLY A 685 -10.28 -0.19 21.58
CA GLY A 685 -11.67 -0.16 22.00
C GLY A 685 -12.62 0.07 20.83
N THR A 686 -13.78 -0.58 20.84
CA THR A 686 -14.89 -0.22 19.93
C THR A 686 -15.82 0.74 20.65
N LYS A 687 -16.10 1.89 20.01
CA LYS A 687 -17.05 2.86 20.55
C LYS A 687 -18.44 2.22 20.65
N VAL A 688 -19.12 2.42 21.77
CA VAL A 688 -20.49 1.91 22.00
C VAL A 688 -21.48 3.04 21.76
N GLN A 689 -22.40 2.86 20.80
CA GLN A 689 -23.43 3.85 20.48
C GLN A 689 -24.75 3.51 21.17
N TYR A 690 -25.21 4.43 22.01
CA TYR A 690 -26.45 4.36 22.76
C TYR A 690 -27.50 5.21 22.05
N ASN A 691 -28.63 4.60 21.68
CA ASN A 691 -29.74 5.33 21.08
C ASN A 691 -30.31 6.35 22.07
N ASN A 692 -30.93 7.42 21.59
CA ASN A 692 -31.75 8.32 22.42
C ASN A 692 -32.78 7.58 23.30
N THR A 693 -33.25 6.40 22.91
CA THR A 693 -34.20 5.58 23.70
C THR A 693 -33.52 4.67 24.73
N ASP A 694 -32.19 4.72 24.87
CA ASP A 694 -31.47 3.89 25.82
C ASP A 694 -31.92 4.17 27.26
N PRO A 695 -32.24 3.13 28.07
CA PRO A 695 -32.77 3.30 29.42
C PRO A 695 -31.77 3.98 30.38
N GLY A 696 -30.48 4.03 30.05
CA GLY A 696 -29.47 4.78 30.80
C GLY A 696 -29.55 6.30 30.60
N ILE A 697 -30.26 6.77 29.55
CA ILE A 697 -30.44 8.21 29.28
C ILE A 697 -31.67 8.69 30.04
N SER A 698 -31.44 9.66 30.92
CA SER A 698 -32.50 10.36 31.65
C SER A 698 -32.83 11.68 30.98
N TYR A 699 -34.11 12.01 30.92
CA TYR A 699 -34.62 13.26 30.38
C TYR A 699 -35.38 14.03 31.46
N THR A 700 -35.02 15.30 31.66
CA THR A 700 -35.66 16.19 32.62
C THR A 700 -36.30 17.35 31.86
N GLY A 701 -37.60 17.55 32.10
CA GLY A 701 -38.42 18.57 31.43
C GLY A 701 -39.44 17.96 30.48
N ALA A 702 -39.91 18.76 29.52
CA ALA A 702 -40.91 18.37 28.53
C ALA A 702 -40.24 17.83 27.25
N TRP A 703 -39.89 16.54 27.29
CA TRP A 703 -39.33 15.82 26.15
C TRP A 703 -40.38 14.98 25.41
N SER A 704 -40.18 14.80 24.11
CA SER A 704 -41.02 13.95 23.26
C SER A 704 -40.14 13.10 22.34
N LEU A 705 -40.58 11.87 22.06
CA LEU A 705 -39.95 10.96 21.09
C LEU A 705 -40.61 11.14 19.72
N ASN A 706 -39.81 11.19 18.66
CA ASN A 706 -40.27 11.21 17.28
C ASN A 706 -39.50 10.16 16.48
N GLY A 707 -40.20 9.15 15.94
CA GLY A 707 -39.61 8.05 15.18
C GLY A 707 -40.07 8.03 13.73
N ASN A 708 -39.41 7.19 12.91
CA ASN A 708 -39.66 7.02 11.48
C ASN A 708 -39.52 8.31 10.67
N ARG A 709 -38.53 9.15 11.01
CA ARG A 709 -38.41 10.49 10.44
C ARG A 709 -37.92 10.51 9.00
N GLY A 710 -37.12 9.51 8.60
CA GLY A 710 -36.56 9.38 7.26
C GLY A 710 -35.41 10.36 6.97
N PHE A 711 -34.82 10.97 7.99
CA PHE A 711 -33.76 11.98 7.83
C PHE A 711 -32.35 11.43 8.07
N GLY A 712 -32.20 10.14 8.38
CA GLY A 712 -30.89 9.50 8.61
C GLY A 712 -30.41 9.53 10.06
N ASP A 713 -31.32 9.77 11.01
CA ASP A 713 -31.09 9.62 12.45
C ASP A 713 -30.74 8.15 12.79
N TYR A 714 -29.96 7.93 13.86
CA TYR A 714 -29.68 6.59 14.36
C TYR A 714 -31.00 5.92 14.80
N ASN A 715 -31.21 4.67 14.39
CA ASN A 715 -32.51 3.97 14.50
C ASN A 715 -33.74 4.72 13.95
N ASN A 716 -33.52 5.76 13.15
CA ASN A 716 -34.56 6.60 12.56
C ASN A 716 -35.48 7.27 13.59
N ASP A 717 -34.97 7.57 14.80
CA ASP A 717 -35.70 8.26 15.86
C ASP A 717 -34.87 9.31 16.63
N VAL A 718 -35.56 10.25 17.29
CA VAL A 718 -34.95 11.33 18.08
C VAL A 718 -35.82 11.68 19.28
N HIS A 719 -35.18 12.04 20.39
CA HIS A 719 -35.86 12.70 21.50
C HIS A 719 -35.66 14.20 21.33
N PHE A 720 -36.70 15.00 21.52
CA PHE A 720 -36.61 16.44 21.37
C PHE A 720 -37.32 17.20 22.48
N THR A 721 -36.89 18.42 22.71
CA THR A 721 -37.58 19.41 23.57
C THR A 721 -37.60 20.77 22.89
N GLN A 722 -38.68 21.54 23.16
CA GLN A 722 -38.81 22.93 22.75
C GLN A 722 -38.53 23.91 23.91
N THR A 723 -38.47 23.41 25.14
CA THR A 723 -38.42 24.24 26.35
C THR A 723 -36.97 24.51 26.75
N ASN A 724 -36.59 25.78 26.87
CA ASN A 724 -35.25 26.12 27.34
C ASN A 724 -35.04 25.67 28.80
N ASN A 725 -33.82 25.21 29.10
CA ASN A 725 -33.38 24.60 30.35
C ASN A 725 -33.83 23.15 30.60
N ASP A 726 -34.62 22.55 29.70
CA ASP A 726 -34.75 21.10 29.66
C ASP A 726 -33.40 20.46 29.33
N TYR A 727 -33.16 19.24 29.83
CA TYR A 727 -31.89 18.56 29.65
C TYR A 727 -32.01 17.05 29.58
N PHE A 728 -31.05 16.42 28.91
CA PHE A 728 -30.78 14.99 29.06
C PHE A 728 -29.52 14.78 29.90
N GLN A 729 -29.38 13.61 30.52
CA GLN A 729 -28.20 13.20 31.26
C GLN A 729 -27.96 11.71 31.13
N PHE A 730 -26.69 11.31 30.96
CA PHE A 730 -26.28 9.92 30.77
C PHE A 730 -24.98 9.65 31.53
N THR A 731 -24.94 8.53 32.26
CA THR A 731 -23.74 8.05 32.96
C THR A 731 -23.12 6.92 32.15
N PHE A 732 -21.82 7.02 31.89
CA PHE A 732 -21.07 6.06 31.11
C PHE A 732 -19.79 5.64 31.85
N THR A 733 -19.22 4.52 31.45
CA THR A 733 -17.88 4.11 31.85
C THR A 733 -17.00 4.14 30.62
N GLY A 734 -15.89 4.88 30.69
CA GLY A 734 -14.90 4.91 29.64
C GLY A 734 -14.15 6.23 29.57
N THR A 735 -13.32 6.38 28.53
CA THR A 735 -12.35 7.48 28.42
C THR A 735 -12.84 8.66 27.57
N GLY A 736 -14.05 8.58 27.00
CA GLY A 736 -14.60 9.66 26.18
C GLY A 736 -16.08 9.48 25.81
N ILE A 737 -16.69 10.55 25.32
CA ILE A 737 -18.09 10.54 24.86
C ILE A 737 -18.35 11.58 23.77
N GLU A 738 -19.23 11.23 22.83
CA GLU A 738 -19.74 12.07 21.76
C GLU A 738 -21.25 12.27 21.91
N LEU A 739 -21.70 13.50 21.69
CA LEU A 739 -23.11 13.86 21.52
C LEU A 739 -23.41 13.95 20.03
N ILE A 740 -24.37 13.14 19.57
CA ILE A 740 -24.78 13.05 18.18
C ILE A 740 -26.22 13.54 18.05
N THR A 741 -26.44 14.45 17.11
CA THR A 741 -27.77 14.99 16.79
C THR A 741 -27.77 15.58 15.38
N GLU A 742 -28.92 16.00 14.87
CA GLU A 742 -28.98 16.72 13.60
C GLU A 742 -28.65 18.21 13.81
N LYS A 743 -28.19 18.92 12.76
CA LYS A 743 -28.12 20.38 12.72
C LYS A 743 -29.12 20.93 11.71
N GLU A 744 -29.86 21.96 12.08
CA GLU A 744 -30.91 22.56 11.25
C GLU A 744 -31.21 24.00 11.65
N SER A 745 -31.89 24.74 10.77
CA SER A 745 -32.22 26.15 10.92
C SER A 745 -33.18 26.44 12.09
N ASP A 746 -33.90 25.44 12.58
CA ASP A 746 -34.83 25.54 13.70
C ASP A 746 -34.19 25.15 15.06
N GLN A 747 -32.92 24.77 15.07
CA GLN A 747 -32.17 24.45 16.29
C GLN A 747 -31.33 25.60 16.81
N GLY A 748 -30.72 25.42 17.98
CA GLY A 748 -29.94 26.46 18.66
C GLY A 748 -28.85 25.89 19.55
N ASP A 749 -28.61 26.54 20.67
CA ASP A 749 -27.45 26.28 21.50
C ASP A 749 -27.76 25.30 22.64
N ILE A 750 -26.77 24.45 22.95
CA ILE A 750 -26.81 23.44 24.00
C ILE A 750 -25.60 23.67 24.92
N ASP A 751 -25.83 23.85 26.21
CA ASP A 751 -24.75 23.84 27.21
C ASP A 751 -24.41 22.41 27.59
N ILE A 752 -23.13 22.06 27.51
CA ILE A 752 -22.62 20.73 27.82
C ILE A 752 -21.87 20.73 29.15
N TYR A 753 -22.20 19.78 30.00
CA TYR A 753 -21.53 19.50 31.27
C TYR A 753 -20.99 18.06 31.24
N VAL A 754 -19.80 17.87 31.80
CA VAL A 754 -19.24 16.53 32.08
C VAL A 754 -18.83 16.50 33.55
N ASP A 755 -19.28 15.49 34.28
CA ASP A 755 -19.12 15.33 35.72
C ASP A 755 -19.56 16.57 36.51
N ASN A 756 -20.70 17.13 36.09
CA ASN A 756 -21.29 18.38 36.60
C ASN A 756 -20.40 19.63 36.42
N VAL A 757 -19.32 19.54 35.65
CA VAL A 757 -18.48 20.68 35.29
C VAL A 757 -18.87 21.17 33.89
N PHE A 758 -19.19 22.46 33.77
CA PHE A 758 -19.48 23.08 32.48
C PHE A 758 -18.26 22.97 31.54
N LYS A 759 -18.48 22.56 30.29
CA LYS A 759 -17.43 22.39 29.30
C LYS A 759 -17.51 23.47 28.23
N GLN A 760 -18.62 23.52 27.48
CA GLN A 760 -18.84 24.54 26.45
C GLN A 760 -20.32 24.61 26.05
N THR A 761 -20.66 25.67 25.34
CA THR A 761 -21.92 25.80 24.61
C THR A 761 -21.69 25.40 23.15
N VAL A 762 -22.48 24.47 22.62
CA VAL A 762 -22.41 24.03 21.22
C VAL A 762 -23.64 24.47 20.46
N SER A 763 -23.46 24.97 19.24
CA SER A 763 -24.57 25.39 18.38
C SER A 763 -24.93 24.29 17.38
N THR A 764 -26.20 23.88 17.39
CA THR A 764 -26.74 22.90 16.44
C THR A 764 -27.51 23.57 15.30
N TYR A 765 -27.35 24.88 15.13
CA TYR A 765 -27.87 25.59 13.95
C TYR A 765 -27.08 25.22 12.67
N ASN A 766 -27.80 24.99 11.58
CA ASN A 766 -27.25 25.01 10.22
C ASN A 766 -28.32 25.46 9.21
N ALA A 767 -27.94 26.17 8.15
CA ALA A 767 -28.93 26.68 7.17
C ALA A 767 -29.66 25.55 6.41
N THR A 768 -29.06 24.37 6.32
CA THR A 768 -29.63 23.16 5.72
C THR A 768 -29.55 22.00 6.70
N ARG A 769 -30.43 21.01 6.56
CA ARG A 769 -30.39 19.82 7.42
C ARG A 769 -29.10 19.05 7.26
N LEU A 770 -28.45 18.73 8.37
CA LEU A 770 -27.36 17.76 8.46
C LEU A 770 -27.71 16.77 9.56
N SER A 771 -28.05 15.53 9.23
CA SER A 771 -28.33 14.49 10.22
C SER A 771 -27.06 13.82 10.75
N ASN A 772 -27.15 13.15 11.91
CA ASN A 772 -26.08 12.34 12.49
C ASN A 772 -24.74 13.09 12.66
N GLN A 773 -24.80 14.31 13.21
CA GLN A 773 -23.64 15.17 13.44
C GLN A 773 -23.12 15.02 14.85
N VAL A 774 -21.81 14.81 15.00
CA VAL A 774 -21.13 14.94 16.29
C VAL A 774 -21.05 16.43 16.63
N VAL A 775 -21.91 16.90 17.52
CA VAL A 775 -21.97 18.33 17.92
C VAL A 775 -21.11 18.63 19.14
N TYR A 776 -20.75 17.61 19.91
CA TYR A 776 -19.80 17.69 21.01
C TYR A 776 -19.02 16.37 21.12
N SER A 777 -17.73 16.45 21.43
CA SER A 777 -16.88 15.31 21.74
C SER A 777 -15.92 15.68 22.86
N ILE A 778 -15.64 14.73 23.75
CA ILE A 778 -14.55 14.80 24.72
C ILE A 778 -13.85 13.44 24.78
N ASN A 779 -12.53 13.45 24.78
CA ASN A 779 -11.68 12.27 24.90
C ASN A 779 -10.60 12.52 25.96
N GLY A 780 -9.91 11.47 26.40
CA GLY A 780 -8.83 11.56 27.39
C GLY A 780 -9.31 11.77 28.83
N LEU A 781 -10.56 11.39 29.13
CA LEU A 781 -11.01 11.25 30.51
C LEU A 781 -10.24 10.10 31.17
N ALA A 782 -10.10 10.15 32.49
CA ALA A 782 -9.56 9.02 33.24
C ALA A 782 -10.43 7.78 32.99
N SER A 783 -9.85 6.58 32.95
CA SER A 783 -10.67 5.37 32.88
C SER A 783 -11.55 5.29 34.13
N GLY A 784 -12.87 5.21 33.94
CA GLY A 784 -13.81 5.22 35.06
C GLY A 784 -15.21 5.66 34.67
N SER A 785 -16.05 5.88 35.69
CA SER A 785 -17.42 6.35 35.50
C SER A 785 -17.48 7.87 35.38
N HIS A 786 -18.17 8.34 34.35
CA HIS A 786 -18.40 9.74 34.03
C HIS A 786 -19.87 10.02 33.72
N THR A 787 -20.27 11.29 33.74
CA THR A 787 -21.63 11.70 33.37
C THR A 787 -21.61 12.86 32.38
N ILE A 788 -22.35 12.75 31.27
CA ILE A 788 -22.62 13.87 30.34
C ILE A 788 -24.04 14.42 30.61
N LYS A 789 -24.19 15.74 30.49
CA LYS A 789 -25.48 16.43 30.54
C LYS A 789 -25.53 17.55 29.50
N GLY A 790 -26.55 17.54 28.65
CA GLY A 790 -26.81 18.59 27.64
C GLY A 790 -28.07 19.37 27.97
N VAL A 791 -27.97 20.70 28.06
CA VAL A 791 -29.06 21.60 28.48
C VAL A 791 -29.44 22.55 27.34
N LYS A 792 -30.72 22.56 26.93
CA LYS A 792 -31.21 23.46 25.87
C LYS A 792 -31.10 24.93 26.30
N LYS A 793 -30.55 25.79 25.46
CA LYS A 793 -30.45 27.25 25.71
C LYS A 793 -31.24 28.10 24.73
N THR A 794 -31.12 27.84 23.43
CA THR A 794 -31.78 28.64 22.38
C THR A 794 -32.39 27.74 21.31
N GLY A 795 -32.88 28.31 20.21
CA GLY A 795 -33.53 27.57 19.11
C GLY A 795 -34.97 27.13 19.42
N THR A 796 -35.66 26.68 18.38
CA THR A 796 -37.01 26.09 18.52
C THR A 796 -36.91 24.70 19.12
N TYR A 797 -35.95 23.90 18.67
CA TYR A 797 -35.75 22.52 19.14
C TYR A 797 -34.33 22.28 19.64
N MET A 798 -34.20 21.42 20.65
CA MET A 798 -33.00 20.64 20.93
C MET A 798 -33.35 19.17 20.70
N LEU A 799 -32.51 18.46 19.95
CA LEU A 799 -32.67 17.05 19.67
C LEU A 799 -31.51 16.24 20.27
N LEU A 800 -31.81 15.04 20.74
CA LEU A 800 -30.85 13.98 20.98
C LEU A 800 -31.19 12.81 20.05
N ASP A 801 -30.22 12.43 19.22
CA ASP A 801 -30.27 11.26 18.35
C ASP A 801 -29.55 10.09 19.03
N SER A 802 -28.27 10.25 19.38
CA SER A 802 -27.53 9.22 20.10
C SER A 802 -26.34 9.76 20.89
N LEU A 803 -25.81 8.91 21.78
CA LEU A 803 -24.55 9.14 22.49
C LEU A 803 -23.58 8.03 22.11
N ARG A 804 -22.30 8.37 21.91
CA ARG A 804 -21.28 7.36 21.58
C ARG A 804 -20.15 7.41 22.60
N VAL A 805 -19.94 6.31 23.31
CA VAL A 805 -18.94 6.21 24.38
C VAL A 805 -17.67 5.56 23.85
N THR A 806 -16.53 6.16 24.16
CA THR A 806 -15.22 5.53 24.03
C THR A 806 -14.96 4.73 25.31
N PRO A 807 -14.76 3.40 25.24
CA PRO A 807 -14.51 2.56 26.42
C PRO A 807 -13.31 3.00 27.28
#